data_AF-A0A7Z0ARP0-F1
#
_entry.id   AF-A0A7Z0ARP0-F1
#
_cell.length_a   1.000
_cell.length_b   1.000
_cell.length_c   1.000
_cell.angle_alpha   90.00
_cell.angle_beta   90.00
_cell.angle_gamma   90.00
#
_symmetry.space_group_name_H-M   'P 1'
#
loop_
_entity.id
_entity.type
_entity.pdbx_description
1 polymer ?
#
loop_
_entity_poly.entity_id
_entity_poly.type
_entity_poly.pdbx_seq_one_letter_code
_entity_poly.pdbx_strand_id
1 'polypeptide(L)'
;MATLIHPSSIDYNDIDIADMQLVANERQFSTIDYDDGSSRTSSPVLKNNRAQLKTVDQVFGPLQISGYSITRRALDTLGATVDGQPLNGKNTFFRTPGKRFINALQFDPVAIEARMKTTTGADDYLLPALLFELASRRPLTAPPLLIDPLDAHTEPGAYQTKLKQLLNSAQKLDIRHAHIEEPLPNWVKRSTSRTMASTGIGLQAFGIYSGLRGLQDAIRDKDSYGIVFNSSAFTADVASIAIDLAVARKATQMLKASESAYKGFAKTSFALKLGRGGGLIGGALTLPFDIISAVDGFKAAARTTGKESVNHYVNAGLSVTSATMTVLLGAAALAGFSSAGPIGLVAGLLLVAGSRVWAAINVVDDIDDYIALTTEERLRTGWFAFWGISPDESIEDRHLIAKSAAQHSRQLQTTARKLLDETLKDQTEAIINGSFQVDIESLQVATYQWTPENPKYKTIKRPRISDNRDNIDARAGVTKVTPGAVLGTSTDDKDILWFIGGGNDTILGVEKKSNRFYYAAGHKTLIGGDNADEFIFEGAADLLKTGTDQALISELKGGAGNDTLKLSGDFPETNAERYGFRVDLHKGEMSLLVKPPTPKEQAYRPHSNLQSIENVETLAGATNEVVGNDGPNIIKSRGRDDIDAGAGEDQVYMLGHSASANGGKGKDAYAIAHVPGQVSIVEDGEDPSIIALDWRSDLIESWKIENRELVITSGFEFDDASKKVVRIKNVYQQTADKRTLNNGKLTFITQDGFHLVPELPPSIETPLQVDVEVVILRQGIRHLPVIVFDTECTVPHDKSSSYWVSRNKARTDFRIKQPGKKIATSLHVDHASTELTRVEAHYNADLTCGTYFNYIMYKECGMTLHFGNKQISVKNLASSIMTGLRELKPGLKAPELALNHPVILIMNDDVSYRLVQPPAADSRFLNDTFETTGPMQWSSAVPLPLLPRAGTHQYLQPLDNQTHTLGSRDKCIKLNPAPQQTAVESLTGEGSKYLVHLSPGMSLRISTPDALATASQQLAFSSTWEFDASSLGEVEIRLIDNQLQIGQTVIYLPQYQNMGDLIDQVRVITAEGIVWAVDLIFEAVYIEAIDARFLVPATDVSPPLPAGLKQHPEDHILVRNMVMKDGSLGALRYHLTQRKWMLDTDKSRTIAPRDLQTTNHCTHQLKLFEEVAQIGLAYSPPLGEQALRVLREQCVKLMGDLSLEYPAKLEKAKHLAWLLSGQSHYT
;
A
#
# COMPACT_ATOMS: atom_id res chain seq x y z
N MET A 1 0.54 -14.30 2.73
CA MET A 1 1.13 -13.38 1.73
C MET A 1 0.10 -12.43 1.13
N ALA A 2 -1.10 -12.89 0.75
CA ALA A 2 -2.23 -12.06 0.28
C ALA A 2 -2.83 -11.10 1.34
N THR A 3 -1.99 -10.25 1.96
CA THR A 3 -2.36 -9.26 2.99
C THR A 3 -1.29 -8.15 3.14
N LEU A 4 -0.41 -7.98 2.13
CA LEU A 4 0.72 -7.05 2.17
C LEU A 4 0.69 -5.91 1.12
N ILE A 5 -0.44 -5.68 0.45
CA ILE A 5 -0.73 -4.31 0.00
C ILE A 5 -1.20 -3.54 1.24
N HIS A 6 -0.25 -3.06 2.05
CA HIS A 6 -0.57 -2.05 3.05
C HIS A 6 -1.14 -0.81 2.33
N PRO A 7 -2.26 -0.23 2.78
CA PRO A 7 -2.79 0.98 2.18
C PRO A 7 -1.73 2.09 2.31
N SER A 8 -1.51 2.84 1.21
CA SER A 8 -0.50 3.90 1.15
C SER A 8 -0.78 4.94 2.25
N SER A 9 -0.03 4.86 3.35
CA SER A 9 -0.30 5.55 4.62
C SER A 9 0.15 7.02 4.61
N ILE A 10 -0.22 7.72 3.54
CA ILE A 10 0.11 9.13 3.33
C ILE A 10 -1.20 9.89 3.41
N ASP A 11 -1.61 10.04 4.67
CA ASP A 11 -2.71 10.86 5.12
C ASP A 11 -2.39 12.33 4.79
N TYR A 12 -3.06 12.85 3.75
CA TYR A 12 -2.95 14.25 3.34
C TYR A 12 -3.98 15.10 4.08
N ASN A 13 -3.60 16.33 4.48
CA ASN A 13 -4.59 17.30 4.93
C ASN A 13 -5.45 17.75 3.74
N ASP A 14 -6.77 17.89 3.95
CA ASP A 14 -7.67 18.46 2.92
C ASP A 14 -7.67 19.98 3.07
N ILE A 15 -7.33 20.67 1.98
CA ILE A 15 -7.07 22.12 1.99
C ILE A 15 -8.12 22.79 1.12
N ASP A 16 -8.94 23.62 1.76
CA ASP A 16 -9.94 24.44 1.09
C ASP A 16 -9.37 25.86 0.90
N ILE A 17 -9.42 26.36 -0.35
CA ILE A 17 -8.80 27.63 -0.77
C ILE A 17 -9.87 28.50 -1.43
N ALA A 18 -10.34 29.48 -0.67
CA ALA A 18 -11.33 30.46 -1.11
C ALA A 18 -10.69 31.83 -1.30
N ASP A 19 -11.11 32.57 -2.34
CA ASP A 19 -10.74 33.98 -2.45
C ASP A 19 -11.54 34.83 -1.44
N MET A 20 -10.99 35.98 -1.02
CA MET A 20 -11.75 36.90 -0.16
C MET A 20 -12.84 37.68 -0.94
N GLN A 21 -12.82 37.64 -2.28
CA GLN A 21 -13.78 38.30 -3.18
C GLN A 21 -14.46 37.29 -4.12
N LEU A 22 -15.67 37.57 -4.61
CA LEU A 22 -16.38 36.68 -5.54
C LEU A 22 -15.88 36.86 -6.97
N VAL A 23 -14.88 36.06 -7.32
CA VAL A 23 -14.22 35.98 -8.61
C VAL A 23 -14.87 34.89 -9.47
N ALA A 24 -14.92 35.09 -10.79
CA ALA A 24 -15.24 34.02 -11.74
C ALA A 24 -13.96 33.53 -12.44
N ASN A 25 -13.87 32.24 -12.74
CA ASN A 25 -12.87 31.69 -13.65
C ASN A 25 -13.20 32.14 -15.08
N GLU A 26 -12.18 32.53 -15.85
CA GLU A 26 -12.37 32.86 -17.26
C GLU A 26 -12.64 31.60 -18.09
N ARG A 27 -13.51 31.72 -19.10
CA ARG A 27 -13.71 30.71 -20.14
C ARG A 27 -12.56 30.80 -21.13
N GLN A 28 -11.86 29.69 -21.36
CA GLN A 28 -10.78 29.57 -22.32
C GLN A 28 -11.27 28.83 -23.58
N PHE A 29 -10.51 28.89 -24.66
CA PHE A 29 -10.79 28.10 -25.88
C PHE A 29 -10.78 26.58 -25.61
N SER A 30 -10.05 26.15 -24.58
CA SER A 30 -10.00 24.77 -24.04
C SER A 30 -11.10 24.45 -23.02
N THR A 31 -12.05 25.35 -22.74
CA THR A 31 -13.16 25.07 -21.83
C THR A 31 -14.14 24.10 -22.46
N ILE A 32 -14.20 22.89 -21.90
CA ILE A 32 -15.20 21.88 -22.22
C ILE A 32 -16.57 22.37 -21.74
N ASP A 33 -17.47 22.66 -22.68
CA ASP A 33 -18.87 23.00 -22.40
C ASP A 33 -19.78 22.22 -23.35
N TYR A 34 -20.71 21.44 -22.79
CA TYR A 34 -21.62 20.59 -23.56
C TYR A 34 -23.04 21.15 -23.43
N ASP A 35 -23.45 21.98 -24.40
CA ASP A 35 -24.74 22.66 -24.36
C ASP A 35 -25.86 21.79 -24.93
N ASP A 36 -26.14 20.67 -24.25
CA ASP A 36 -27.17 19.69 -24.61
C ASP A 36 -28.59 20.26 -24.40
N GLY A 37 -29.01 21.13 -25.33
CA GLY A 37 -30.37 21.66 -25.41
C GLY A 37 -31.42 20.63 -25.84
N SER A 38 -31.01 19.42 -26.26
CA SER A 38 -31.90 18.45 -26.92
C SER A 38 -31.52 16.97 -26.73
N SER A 39 -31.84 16.37 -25.57
CA SER A 39 -32.35 14.98 -25.56
C SER A 39 -33.12 14.61 -24.28
N ARG A 40 -34.16 13.78 -24.46
CA ARG A 40 -34.94 13.01 -23.46
C ARG A 40 -35.70 13.78 -22.37
N THR A 41 -36.75 13.15 -21.85
CA THR A 41 -37.69 13.69 -20.86
C THR A 41 -37.10 13.71 -19.45
N SER A 42 -36.28 14.72 -19.17
CA SER A 42 -35.73 14.99 -17.84
C SER A 42 -36.82 15.31 -16.81
N SER A 43 -36.68 14.77 -15.60
CA SER A 43 -37.57 15.06 -14.47
C SER A 43 -37.49 16.53 -14.04
N PRO A 44 -38.51 17.08 -13.34
CA PRO A 44 -38.46 18.45 -12.83
C PRO A 44 -37.23 18.73 -11.96
N VAL A 45 -36.78 17.73 -11.18
CA VAL A 45 -35.57 17.80 -10.35
C VAL A 45 -34.32 17.96 -11.22
N LEU A 46 -34.14 17.12 -12.25
CA LEU A 46 -32.99 17.23 -13.16
C LEU A 46 -32.97 18.56 -13.91
N LYS A 47 -34.14 19.09 -14.29
CA LYS A 47 -34.24 20.43 -14.90
C LYS A 47 -33.81 21.54 -13.92
N ASN A 48 -34.21 21.45 -12.65
CA ASN A 48 -33.80 22.44 -11.65
C ASN A 48 -32.30 22.34 -11.34
N ASN A 49 -31.75 21.13 -11.18
CA ASN A 49 -30.31 20.91 -11.01
C ASN A 49 -29.52 21.53 -12.16
N ARG A 50 -29.91 21.28 -13.42
CA ARG A 50 -29.24 21.88 -14.60
C ARG A 50 -29.34 23.40 -14.64
N ALA A 51 -30.46 23.99 -14.19
CA ALA A 51 -30.60 25.44 -14.04
C ALA A 51 -29.66 26.00 -12.95
N GLN A 52 -29.57 25.32 -11.80
CA GLN A 52 -28.64 25.67 -10.73
C GLN A 52 -27.18 25.59 -11.20
N LEU A 53 -26.77 24.49 -11.85
CA LEU A 53 -25.41 24.34 -12.37
C LEU A 53 -25.06 25.46 -13.36
N LYS A 54 -26.02 25.88 -14.20
CA LYS A 54 -25.87 27.06 -15.08
C LYS A 54 -25.64 28.35 -14.29
N THR A 55 -26.41 28.60 -13.23
CA THR A 55 -26.19 29.75 -12.33
C THR A 55 -24.79 29.70 -11.70
N VAL A 56 -24.35 28.55 -11.19
CA VAL A 56 -23.05 28.43 -10.51
C VAL A 56 -21.89 28.56 -11.52
N ASP A 57 -22.04 28.08 -12.75
CA ASP A 57 -21.12 28.31 -13.87
C ASP A 57 -21.07 29.79 -14.32
N GLN A 58 -22.10 30.61 -14.05
CA GLN A 58 -22.07 32.07 -14.25
C GLN A 58 -21.37 32.78 -13.07
N VAL A 59 -21.73 32.43 -11.83
CA VAL A 59 -21.19 33.03 -10.60
C VAL A 59 -19.67 32.82 -10.47
N PHE A 60 -19.19 31.60 -10.73
CA PHE A 60 -17.79 31.22 -10.51
C PHE A 60 -17.03 30.86 -11.80
N GLY A 61 -17.65 30.92 -12.98
CA GLY A 61 -17.03 30.42 -14.21
C GLY A 61 -16.89 28.88 -14.24
N PRO A 62 -16.32 28.29 -15.31
CA PRO A 62 -16.04 26.86 -15.39
C PRO A 62 -15.07 26.42 -14.28
N LEU A 63 -15.14 25.16 -13.86
CA LEU A 63 -14.15 24.57 -12.96
C LEU A 63 -12.79 24.45 -13.68
N GLN A 64 -11.73 24.86 -13.00
CA GLN A 64 -10.35 24.75 -13.47
C GLN A 64 -9.67 23.56 -12.78
N ILE A 65 -9.16 22.63 -13.59
CA ILE A 65 -8.58 21.35 -13.18
C ILE A 65 -7.25 21.22 -13.93
N SER A 66 -6.14 21.58 -13.25
CA SER A 66 -4.84 21.79 -13.91
C SER A 66 -4.92 22.83 -15.04
N GLY A 67 -4.46 22.50 -16.26
CA GLY A 67 -4.61 23.33 -17.46
C GLY A 67 -5.89 23.04 -18.26
N TYR A 68 -6.86 22.32 -17.69
CA TYR A 68 -8.13 21.98 -18.33
C TYR A 68 -9.28 22.68 -17.61
N SER A 69 -10.28 23.09 -18.39
CA SER A 69 -11.41 23.87 -17.92
C SER A 69 -12.69 23.15 -18.33
N ILE A 70 -13.67 23.01 -17.43
CA ILE A 70 -14.93 22.33 -17.72
C ILE A 70 -16.11 22.97 -16.98
N THR A 71 -17.26 23.12 -17.65
CA THR A 71 -18.49 23.59 -16.98
C THR A 71 -19.12 22.50 -16.12
N ARG A 72 -19.80 22.88 -15.04
CA ARG A 72 -20.54 21.92 -14.20
C ARG A 72 -21.67 21.27 -15.00
N ARG A 73 -22.24 21.99 -15.98
CA ARG A 73 -23.17 21.44 -16.99
C ARG A 73 -22.54 20.34 -17.86
N ALA A 74 -21.30 20.51 -18.31
CA ALA A 74 -20.60 19.47 -19.07
C ALA A 74 -20.33 18.23 -18.21
N LEU A 75 -19.99 18.40 -16.92
CA LEU A 75 -19.86 17.28 -15.99
C LEU A 75 -21.19 16.52 -15.79
N ASP A 76 -22.32 17.21 -15.59
CA ASP A 76 -23.65 16.59 -15.54
C ASP A 76 -24.00 15.82 -16.84
N THR A 77 -23.59 16.35 -17.99
CA THR A 77 -23.77 15.70 -19.31
C THR A 77 -22.92 14.42 -19.46
N LEU A 78 -21.81 14.31 -18.72
CA LEU A 78 -21.01 13.07 -18.60
C LEU A 78 -21.50 12.12 -17.49
N GLY A 79 -22.70 12.35 -16.93
CA GLY A 79 -23.26 11.54 -15.85
C GLY A 79 -22.46 11.63 -14.55
N ALA A 80 -21.84 12.78 -14.27
CA ALA A 80 -21.02 12.95 -13.08
C ALA A 80 -21.86 12.88 -11.78
N THR A 81 -21.33 12.16 -10.79
CA THR A 81 -21.83 12.09 -9.42
C THR A 81 -20.71 12.38 -8.42
N VAL A 82 -21.07 12.78 -7.20
CA VAL A 82 -20.17 13.00 -6.06
C VAL A 82 -20.79 12.37 -4.83
N ASP A 83 -20.05 11.53 -4.12
CA ASP A 83 -20.56 10.70 -3.01
C ASP A 83 -21.85 9.93 -3.43
N GLY A 84 -21.89 9.45 -4.69
CA GLY A 84 -23.03 8.77 -5.32
C GLY A 84 -24.22 9.66 -5.70
N GLN A 85 -24.17 10.97 -5.45
CA GLN A 85 -25.25 11.92 -5.73
C GLN A 85 -25.02 12.72 -7.03
N PRO A 86 -26.04 12.94 -7.88
CA PRO A 86 -25.92 13.79 -9.06
C PRO A 86 -25.48 15.22 -8.73
N LEU A 87 -24.79 15.86 -9.68
CA LEU A 87 -24.40 17.27 -9.54
C LEU A 87 -25.64 18.18 -9.48
N ASN A 88 -25.53 19.20 -8.63
CA ASN A 88 -26.54 20.23 -8.39
C ASN A 88 -25.88 21.51 -7.89
N GLY A 89 -26.64 22.58 -7.70
CA GLY A 89 -26.10 23.86 -7.25
C GLY A 89 -25.42 23.80 -5.88
N LYS A 90 -25.78 22.83 -5.03
CA LYS A 90 -25.31 22.74 -3.65
C LYS A 90 -23.94 22.08 -3.56
N ASN A 91 -23.78 20.90 -4.16
CA ASN A 91 -22.52 20.14 -4.16
C ASN A 91 -21.46 20.66 -5.15
N THR A 92 -21.68 21.83 -5.78
CA THR A 92 -20.74 22.47 -6.72
C THR A 92 -20.49 23.97 -6.45
N PHE A 93 -20.95 24.52 -5.32
CA PHE A 93 -20.93 25.96 -5.00
C PHE A 93 -19.56 26.49 -4.53
N PHE A 94 -18.54 26.32 -5.37
CA PHE A 94 -17.16 26.78 -5.13
C PHE A 94 -16.50 27.16 -6.46
N ARG A 95 -15.49 28.05 -6.44
CA ARG A 95 -14.69 28.37 -7.64
C ARG A 95 -13.59 27.34 -7.92
N THR A 96 -12.96 26.83 -6.87
CA THR A 96 -11.83 25.89 -6.92
C THR A 96 -12.28 24.56 -6.32
N PRO A 97 -12.18 23.43 -7.04
CA PRO A 97 -12.52 22.13 -6.47
C PRO A 97 -11.43 21.65 -5.48
N GLY A 98 -11.82 21.40 -4.21
CA GLY A 98 -10.95 20.81 -3.19
C GLY A 98 -10.62 19.32 -3.47
N LYS A 99 -9.62 18.76 -2.77
CA LYS A 99 -9.17 17.37 -2.99
C LYS A 99 -10.33 16.38 -2.81
N ARG A 100 -11.16 16.56 -1.78
CA ARG A 100 -12.35 15.72 -1.54
C ARG A 100 -13.30 15.64 -2.74
N PHE A 101 -13.62 16.77 -3.39
CA PHE A 101 -14.52 16.78 -4.56
C PHE A 101 -13.94 15.94 -5.71
N ILE A 102 -12.66 16.12 -6.03
CA ILE A 102 -11.96 15.35 -7.08
C ILE A 102 -11.90 13.86 -6.73
N ASN A 103 -11.66 13.52 -5.46
CA ASN A 103 -11.60 12.15 -4.98
C ASN A 103 -12.96 11.44 -4.92
N ALA A 104 -14.06 12.18 -4.83
CA ALA A 104 -15.43 11.66 -4.79
C ALA A 104 -16.16 11.70 -6.14
N LEU A 105 -15.63 12.42 -7.13
CA LEU A 105 -16.21 12.57 -8.47
C LEU A 105 -16.16 11.24 -9.25
N GLN A 106 -17.29 10.71 -9.71
CA GLN A 106 -17.35 9.51 -10.56
C GLN A 106 -18.26 9.74 -11.78
N PHE A 107 -17.99 9.08 -12.89
CA PHE A 107 -18.69 9.27 -14.16
C PHE A 107 -19.42 8.00 -14.63
N ASP A 108 -20.54 8.18 -15.33
CA ASP A 108 -21.22 7.09 -16.04
C ASP A 108 -20.39 6.66 -17.27
N PRO A 109 -19.94 5.39 -17.37
CA PRO A 109 -19.22 4.90 -18.54
C PRO A 109 -20.03 5.04 -19.85
N VAL A 110 -21.36 4.94 -19.78
CA VAL A 110 -22.25 5.04 -20.96
C VAL A 110 -22.32 6.47 -21.47
N ALA A 111 -22.44 7.46 -20.58
CA ALA A 111 -22.39 8.88 -20.93
C ALA A 111 -21.03 9.30 -21.53
N ILE A 112 -19.92 8.80 -20.97
CA ILE A 112 -18.57 9.04 -21.51
C ILE A 112 -18.46 8.46 -22.93
N GLU A 113 -18.87 7.21 -23.14
CA GLU A 113 -18.84 6.56 -24.45
C GLU A 113 -19.74 7.28 -25.48
N ALA A 114 -20.94 7.70 -25.06
CA ALA A 114 -21.85 8.49 -25.90
C ALA A 114 -21.26 9.85 -26.29
N ARG A 115 -20.50 10.50 -25.40
CA ARG A 115 -19.80 11.75 -25.73
C ARG A 115 -18.64 11.51 -26.68
N MET A 116 -17.84 10.47 -26.48
CA MET A 116 -16.75 10.10 -27.41
C MET A 116 -17.26 9.81 -28.83
N LYS A 117 -18.45 9.21 -28.97
CA LYS A 117 -19.14 9.00 -30.27
C LYS A 117 -19.63 10.28 -30.95
N THR A 118 -19.71 11.41 -30.25
CA THR A 118 -20.30 12.66 -30.74
C THR A 118 -19.30 13.82 -30.84
N THR A 119 -18.01 13.57 -30.56
CA THR A 119 -16.91 14.52 -30.81
C THR A 119 -16.66 14.69 -32.30
N THR A 120 -16.82 15.91 -32.83
CA THR A 120 -16.83 16.21 -34.28
C THR A 120 -15.50 16.72 -34.85
N GLY A 121 -14.44 16.85 -34.03
CA GLY A 121 -13.11 17.25 -34.47
C GLY A 121 -12.12 16.09 -34.46
N ALA A 122 -11.31 15.95 -35.51
CA ALA A 122 -10.27 14.91 -35.60
C ALA A 122 -9.16 15.06 -34.53
N ASP A 123 -8.91 16.28 -34.05
CA ASP A 123 -7.91 16.60 -33.02
C ASP A 123 -8.52 16.97 -31.64
N ASP A 124 -9.84 16.85 -31.44
CA ASP A 124 -10.44 17.14 -30.13
C ASP A 124 -10.31 15.95 -29.16
N TYR A 125 -9.23 15.99 -28.39
CA TYR A 125 -8.92 15.03 -27.33
C TYR A 125 -8.99 15.66 -25.93
N LEU A 126 -9.79 16.73 -25.75
CA LEU A 126 -9.93 17.40 -24.44
C LEU A 126 -10.52 16.47 -23.37
N LEU A 127 -11.49 15.62 -23.74
CA LEU A 127 -12.14 14.68 -22.82
C LEU A 127 -11.19 13.58 -22.30
N PRO A 128 -10.48 12.80 -23.15
CA PRO A 128 -9.44 11.86 -22.69
C PRO A 128 -8.37 12.51 -21.80
N ALA A 129 -7.97 13.75 -22.11
CA ALA A 129 -6.97 14.47 -21.34
C ALA A 129 -7.48 14.90 -19.95
N LEU A 130 -8.73 15.37 -19.85
CA LEU A 130 -9.36 15.66 -18.56
C LEU A 130 -9.56 14.39 -17.72
N LEU A 131 -9.95 13.27 -18.34
CA LEU A 131 -10.10 11.98 -17.64
C LEU A 131 -8.76 11.46 -17.12
N PHE A 132 -7.67 11.63 -17.89
CA PHE A 132 -6.32 11.32 -17.45
C PHE A 132 -5.88 12.17 -16.25
N GLU A 133 -6.13 13.49 -16.27
CA GLU A 133 -5.88 14.38 -15.12
C GLU A 133 -6.68 13.97 -13.89
N LEU A 134 -7.98 13.68 -14.06
CA LEU A 134 -8.86 13.30 -12.95
C LEU A 134 -8.46 11.96 -12.33
N ALA A 135 -7.97 11.00 -13.11
CA ALA A 135 -7.47 9.73 -12.61
C ALA A 135 -6.11 9.87 -11.92
N SER A 136 -5.12 10.45 -12.59
CA SER A 136 -3.73 10.55 -12.10
C SER A 136 -3.51 11.56 -10.96
N ARG A 137 -4.58 12.20 -10.47
CA ARG A 137 -4.58 13.08 -9.28
C ARG A 137 -5.24 12.45 -8.06
N ARG A 138 -5.80 11.24 -8.16
CA ARG A 138 -6.52 10.57 -7.07
C ARG A 138 -5.62 9.53 -6.37
N PRO A 139 -5.67 9.40 -5.04
CA PRO A 139 -4.98 8.33 -4.34
C PRO A 139 -5.63 6.97 -4.65
N LEU A 140 -4.89 5.88 -4.38
CA LEU A 140 -5.40 4.50 -4.51
C LEU A 140 -6.61 4.21 -3.60
N THR A 141 -6.81 5.01 -2.55
CA THR A 141 -7.93 4.92 -1.61
C THR A 141 -9.21 5.61 -2.09
N ALA A 142 -9.15 6.40 -3.17
CA ALA A 142 -10.35 7.00 -3.78
C ALA A 142 -11.09 5.97 -4.65
N PRO A 143 -12.44 6.02 -4.75
CA PRO A 143 -13.19 5.18 -5.67
C PRO A 143 -12.69 5.28 -7.13
N PRO A 144 -12.91 4.24 -7.96
CA PRO A 144 -12.62 4.31 -9.39
C PRO A 144 -13.32 5.49 -10.08
N LEU A 145 -12.69 6.06 -11.10
CA LEU A 145 -13.21 7.23 -11.83
C LEU A 145 -14.53 6.96 -12.58
N LEU A 146 -14.84 5.70 -12.88
CA LEU A 146 -16.11 5.27 -13.45
C LEU A 146 -16.98 4.59 -12.39
N ILE A 147 -18.29 4.84 -12.45
CA ILE A 147 -19.31 4.17 -11.64
C ILE A 147 -19.48 2.74 -12.16
N ASP A 148 -19.63 1.77 -11.25
CA ASP A 148 -20.04 0.40 -11.63
C ASP A 148 -21.56 0.35 -11.88
N PRO A 149 -22.02 -0.23 -13.01
CA PRO A 149 -23.43 -0.20 -13.38
C PRO A 149 -24.29 -0.99 -12.39
N LEU A 150 -25.39 -0.37 -11.94
CA LEU A 150 -26.29 -0.91 -10.92
C LEU A 150 -27.01 -2.21 -11.35
N ASP A 151 -27.22 -2.39 -12.65
CA ASP A 151 -27.87 -3.58 -13.21
C ASP A 151 -26.85 -4.66 -13.58
N ALA A 152 -26.55 -5.57 -12.64
CA ALA A 152 -25.64 -6.70 -12.79
C ALA A 152 -26.12 -7.81 -13.77
N HIS A 153 -26.95 -7.44 -14.76
CA HIS A 153 -27.57 -8.32 -15.75
C HIS A 153 -27.27 -7.91 -17.20
N THR A 154 -26.47 -6.86 -17.42
CA THR A 154 -25.97 -6.47 -18.74
C THR A 154 -24.45 -6.47 -18.72
N GLU A 155 -23.80 -7.28 -19.58
CA GLU A 155 -22.34 -7.28 -19.68
C GLU A 155 -21.83 -5.92 -20.20
N PRO A 156 -20.83 -5.28 -19.55
CA PRO A 156 -20.27 -4.03 -20.01
C PRO A 156 -19.64 -4.16 -21.41
N GLY A 157 -19.89 -3.18 -22.27
CA GLY A 157 -19.31 -3.15 -23.62
C GLY A 157 -17.78 -3.12 -23.56
N ALA A 158 -17.09 -3.80 -24.47
CA ALA A 158 -15.63 -3.96 -24.43
C ALA A 158 -14.84 -2.63 -24.30
N TYR A 159 -15.34 -1.55 -24.92
CA TYR A 159 -14.78 -0.20 -24.77
C TYR A 159 -14.88 0.37 -23.34
N GLN A 160 -15.97 0.08 -22.62
CA GLN A 160 -16.19 0.53 -21.24
C GLN A 160 -15.25 -0.19 -20.28
N THR A 161 -15.10 -1.52 -20.44
CA THR A 161 -14.11 -2.33 -19.72
C THR A 161 -12.69 -1.81 -19.96
N LYS A 162 -12.35 -1.46 -21.21
CA LYS A 162 -11.04 -0.89 -21.54
C LYS A 162 -10.82 0.51 -20.98
N LEU A 163 -11.86 1.36 -20.97
CA LEU A 163 -11.82 2.68 -20.33
C LEU A 163 -11.58 2.54 -18.83
N LYS A 164 -12.30 1.65 -18.14
CA LYS A 164 -12.11 1.36 -16.71
C LYS A 164 -10.69 0.88 -16.43
N GLN A 165 -10.14 -0.02 -17.25
CA GLN A 165 -8.75 -0.49 -17.12
C GLN A 165 -7.75 0.66 -17.22
N LEU A 166 -7.85 1.50 -18.26
CA LEU A 166 -6.91 2.60 -18.50
C LEU A 166 -6.98 3.69 -17.42
N LEU A 167 -8.18 4.04 -16.95
CA LEU A 167 -8.34 5.04 -15.88
C LEU A 167 -7.88 4.50 -14.52
N ASN A 168 -8.11 3.21 -14.23
CA ASN A 168 -7.56 2.57 -13.04
C ASN A 168 -6.03 2.45 -13.09
N SER A 169 -5.43 2.26 -14.28
CA SER A 169 -3.98 2.37 -14.47
C SER A 169 -3.47 3.80 -14.29
N ALA A 170 -4.21 4.83 -14.76
CA ALA A 170 -3.84 6.22 -14.54
C ALA A 170 -3.89 6.61 -13.05
N GLN A 171 -4.85 6.09 -12.28
CA GLN A 171 -4.93 6.27 -10.82
C GLN A 171 -3.82 5.53 -10.04
N LYS A 172 -3.11 4.59 -10.69
CA LYS A 172 -1.90 3.94 -10.14
C LYS A 172 -0.60 4.69 -10.48
N LEU A 173 -0.66 5.75 -11.28
CA LEU A 173 0.49 6.63 -11.49
C LEU A 173 0.66 7.54 -10.29
N ASP A 174 1.80 7.44 -9.62
CA ASP A 174 2.23 8.43 -8.64
C ASP A 174 3.52 9.09 -9.13
N ILE A 175 3.43 10.41 -9.33
CA ILE A 175 4.53 11.23 -9.86
C ILE A 175 5.66 11.45 -8.85
N ARG A 176 5.46 11.11 -7.57
CA ARG A 176 6.55 11.13 -6.58
C ARG A 176 7.63 10.11 -6.94
N HIS A 177 7.27 8.99 -7.55
CA HIS A 177 8.26 8.05 -8.10
C HIS A 177 9.11 8.62 -9.25
N ALA A 178 8.83 9.84 -9.76
CA ALA A 178 9.74 10.56 -10.65
C ALA A 178 10.87 11.27 -9.91
N HIS A 179 10.67 11.60 -8.63
CA HIS A 179 11.54 12.42 -7.79
C HIS A 179 12.03 11.59 -6.61
N ILE A 180 13.20 10.98 -6.76
CA ILE A 180 13.70 10.05 -5.73
C ILE A 180 13.90 10.76 -4.38
N GLU A 181 13.13 10.28 -3.39
CA GLU A 181 13.13 10.77 -2.02
C GLU A 181 14.46 10.48 -1.29
N GLU A 182 15.15 11.53 -0.85
CA GLU A 182 16.35 11.44 -0.01
C GLU A 182 15.98 11.35 1.48
N PRO A 183 16.83 10.79 2.36
CA PRO A 183 18.15 10.21 2.05
C PRO A 183 18.02 8.84 1.38
N LEU A 184 18.92 8.54 0.45
CA LEU A 184 19.02 7.22 -0.20
C LEU A 184 20.09 6.33 0.44
N PRO A 185 19.93 4.98 0.41
CA PRO A 185 20.98 4.06 0.86
C PRO A 185 22.32 4.32 0.17
N ASN A 186 23.40 3.98 0.86
CA ASN A 186 24.78 4.17 0.40
C ASN A 186 25.11 3.41 -0.91
N TRP A 187 24.41 2.30 -1.18
CA TRP A 187 24.56 1.51 -2.40
C TRP A 187 23.79 2.06 -3.62
N VAL A 188 23.02 3.16 -3.49
CA VAL A 188 22.24 3.73 -4.61
C VAL A 188 23.04 4.75 -5.42
N LYS A 189 23.14 4.54 -6.74
CA LYS A 189 23.71 5.50 -7.70
C LYS A 189 22.80 6.71 -7.89
N ARG A 190 22.91 7.69 -6.99
CA ARG A 190 21.93 8.80 -6.87
C ARG A 190 21.73 9.61 -8.15
N SER A 191 22.79 9.91 -8.89
CA SER A 191 22.75 10.73 -10.12
C SER A 191 21.99 10.05 -11.26
N THR A 192 22.35 8.81 -11.60
CA THR A 192 21.68 8.02 -12.64
C THR A 192 20.23 7.73 -12.27
N SER A 193 19.99 7.32 -11.01
CA SER A 193 18.66 6.94 -10.52
C SER A 193 17.64 8.07 -10.67
N ARG A 194 17.97 9.30 -10.26
CA ARG A 194 17.08 10.48 -10.40
C ARG A 194 16.63 10.73 -11.85
N THR A 195 17.46 10.35 -12.82
CA THR A 195 17.18 10.50 -14.26
C THR A 195 16.35 9.33 -14.81
N MET A 196 16.56 8.11 -14.32
CA MET A 196 15.84 6.92 -14.77
C MET A 196 14.43 6.82 -14.21
N ALA A 197 14.24 7.08 -12.91
CA ALA A 197 12.94 6.99 -12.26
C ALA A 197 11.89 7.95 -12.87
N SER A 198 12.29 9.19 -13.18
CA SER A 198 11.48 10.16 -13.92
C SER A 198 11.19 9.75 -15.36
N THR A 199 12.11 9.05 -16.04
CA THR A 199 11.91 8.55 -17.41
C THR A 199 10.91 7.38 -17.43
N GLY A 200 11.04 6.42 -16.52
CA GLY A 200 10.18 5.22 -16.47
C GLY A 200 8.71 5.54 -16.23
N ILE A 201 8.41 6.35 -15.20
CA ILE A 201 7.02 6.77 -14.90
C ILE A 201 6.45 7.68 -16.00
N GLY A 202 7.29 8.47 -16.67
CA GLY A 202 6.90 9.30 -17.82
C GLY A 202 6.42 8.47 -19.02
N LEU A 203 7.08 7.35 -19.31
CA LEU A 203 6.69 6.43 -20.38
C LEU A 203 5.38 5.68 -20.03
N GLN A 204 5.21 5.24 -18.78
CA GLN A 204 3.97 4.61 -18.33
C GLN A 204 2.78 5.59 -18.44
N ALA A 205 2.96 6.82 -17.97
CA ALA A 205 1.98 7.90 -18.06
C ALA A 205 1.61 8.25 -19.50
N PHE A 206 2.60 8.42 -20.39
CA PHE A 206 2.37 8.68 -21.81
C PHE A 206 1.63 7.52 -22.50
N GLY A 207 1.97 6.26 -22.15
CA GLY A 207 1.31 5.08 -22.70
C GLY A 207 -0.16 4.98 -22.33
N ILE A 208 -0.51 5.28 -21.08
CA ILE A 208 -1.90 5.31 -20.61
C ILE A 208 -2.68 6.47 -21.25
N TYR A 209 -2.10 7.66 -21.31
CA TYR A 209 -2.69 8.83 -21.99
C TYR A 209 -2.97 8.54 -23.48
N SER A 210 -2.02 7.90 -24.17
CA SER A 210 -2.17 7.50 -25.58
C SER A 210 -3.23 6.41 -25.75
N GLY A 211 -3.30 5.46 -24.82
CA GLY A 211 -4.36 4.46 -24.76
C GLY A 211 -5.77 5.07 -24.67
N LEU A 212 -5.95 6.09 -23.83
CA LEU A 212 -7.23 6.80 -23.69
C LEU A 212 -7.63 7.57 -24.96
N ARG A 213 -6.66 8.09 -25.72
CA ARG A 213 -6.92 8.75 -27.01
C ARG A 213 -7.28 7.77 -28.12
N GLY A 214 -6.49 6.71 -28.30
CA GLY A 214 -6.80 5.67 -29.29
C GLY A 214 -8.11 4.94 -28.99
N LEU A 215 -8.54 4.89 -27.74
CA LEU A 215 -9.87 4.41 -27.36
C LEU A 215 -10.99 5.35 -27.85
N GLN A 216 -10.82 6.68 -27.76
CA GLN A 216 -11.76 7.62 -28.37
C GLN A 216 -11.81 7.46 -29.90
N ASP A 217 -10.66 7.29 -30.56
CA ASP A 217 -10.59 7.08 -32.01
C ASP A 217 -11.35 5.82 -32.43
N ALA A 218 -11.12 4.68 -31.76
CA ALA A 218 -11.86 3.43 -32.01
C ALA A 218 -13.38 3.55 -31.77
N ILE A 219 -13.78 4.29 -30.73
CA ILE A 219 -15.20 4.56 -30.43
C ILE A 219 -15.85 5.46 -31.50
N ARG A 220 -15.11 6.44 -32.04
CA ARG A 220 -15.57 7.36 -33.10
C ARG A 220 -15.70 6.63 -34.44
N ASP A 221 -14.66 5.95 -34.87
CA ASP A 221 -14.51 5.43 -36.23
C ASP A 221 -15.21 4.06 -36.43
N LYS A 222 -15.69 3.46 -35.34
CA LYS A 222 -16.37 2.15 -35.29
C LYS A 222 -15.53 0.97 -35.80
N ASP A 223 -14.21 1.13 -35.82
CA ASP A 223 -13.30 0.10 -36.32
C ASP A 223 -13.24 -1.09 -35.33
N SER A 224 -13.80 -2.21 -35.76
CA SER A 224 -13.82 -3.46 -34.97
C SER A 224 -12.47 -4.18 -34.94
N TYR A 225 -11.46 -3.74 -35.71
CA TYR A 225 -10.16 -4.41 -35.81
C TYR A 225 -9.18 -4.08 -34.65
N GLY A 226 -9.59 -3.28 -33.67
CA GLY A 226 -8.73 -2.83 -32.56
C GLY A 226 -8.73 -3.67 -31.27
N ILE A 227 -9.71 -4.56 -31.05
CA ILE A 227 -9.96 -5.16 -29.71
C ILE A 227 -9.23 -6.50 -29.53
N VAL A 228 -7.88 -6.47 -29.49
CA VAL A 228 -7.05 -7.64 -29.13
C VAL A 228 -6.50 -7.50 -27.71
N PHE A 229 -7.38 -7.71 -26.72
CA PHE A 229 -7.10 -7.72 -25.27
C PHE A 229 -8.14 -8.54 -24.48
N ASN A 230 -8.32 -9.83 -24.78
CA ASN A 230 -9.06 -10.73 -23.90
C ASN A 230 -8.12 -11.36 -22.86
N SER A 231 -8.64 -11.67 -21.67
CA SER A 231 -7.86 -11.93 -20.45
C SER A 231 -8.15 -13.29 -19.84
N SER A 232 -7.10 -14.11 -19.66
CA SER A 232 -7.19 -15.42 -19.01
C SER A 232 -5.87 -15.81 -18.33
N ALA A 233 -5.44 -15.01 -17.35
CA ALA A 233 -4.32 -15.31 -16.46
C ALA A 233 -4.45 -14.48 -15.17
N PHE A 234 -5.09 -15.04 -14.13
CA PHE A 234 -5.30 -14.36 -12.85
C PHE A 234 -5.22 -15.31 -11.65
N THR A 235 -4.04 -15.39 -11.04
CA THR A 235 -3.84 -15.70 -9.61
C THR A 235 -2.79 -14.75 -9.02
N ALA A 236 -2.66 -14.72 -7.70
CA ALA A 236 -2.36 -13.47 -6.98
C ALA A 236 -0.88 -12.99 -6.98
N ASP A 237 -0.76 -11.70 -6.62
CA ASP A 237 0.41 -10.96 -6.12
C ASP A 237 1.59 -10.72 -7.10
N VAL A 238 2.09 -11.70 -7.87
CA VAL A 238 3.19 -11.46 -8.85
C VAL A 238 2.68 -10.88 -10.18
N ALA A 239 1.46 -11.25 -10.60
CA ALA A 239 0.89 -10.91 -11.91
C ALA A 239 0.75 -9.40 -12.20
N SER A 240 0.85 -8.54 -11.18
CA SER A 240 0.87 -7.08 -11.32
C SER A 240 2.02 -6.58 -12.21
N ILE A 241 3.20 -7.22 -12.12
CA ILE A 241 4.43 -6.87 -12.83
C ILE A 241 4.29 -7.15 -14.34
N ALA A 242 3.66 -8.29 -14.70
CA ALA A 242 3.40 -8.66 -16.09
C ALA A 242 2.40 -7.72 -16.79
N ILE A 243 1.41 -7.19 -16.05
CA ILE A 243 0.39 -6.28 -16.59
C ILE A 243 0.99 -4.94 -17.03
N ASP A 244 1.87 -4.33 -16.22
CA ASP A 244 2.55 -3.07 -16.57
C ASP A 244 3.41 -3.23 -17.85
N LEU A 245 4.13 -4.36 -17.97
CA LEU A 245 4.99 -4.66 -19.13
C LEU A 245 4.17 -4.88 -20.42
N ALA A 246 3.02 -5.56 -20.33
CA ALA A 246 2.12 -5.77 -21.47
C ALA A 246 1.49 -4.48 -22.01
N VAL A 247 1.25 -3.48 -21.14
CA VAL A 247 0.78 -2.14 -21.55
C VAL A 247 1.90 -1.37 -22.27
N ALA A 248 3.12 -1.36 -21.72
CA ALA A 248 4.27 -0.68 -22.34
C ALA A 248 4.59 -1.21 -23.74
N ARG A 249 4.56 -2.54 -23.94
CA ARG A 249 4.82 -3.21 -25.24
C ARG A 249 3.80 -2.89 -26.35
N LYS A 250 2.62 -2.34 -26.02
CA LYS A 250 1.61 -1.91 -27.01
C LYS A 250 1.49 -0.38 -27.12
N ALA A 251 1.76 0.37 -26.05
CA ALA A 251 1.93 1.84 -26.14
C ALA A 251 3.00 2.25 -27.17
N THR A 252 4.05 1.43 -27.32
CA THR A 252 5.12 1.61 -28.32
C THR A 252 4.70 1.30 -29.76
N GLN A 253 3.57 0.63 -29.99
CA GLN A 253 2.93 0.56 -31.32
C GLN A 253 2.08 1.83 -31.59
N MET A 254 1.37 2.32 -30.57
CA MET A 254 0.59 3.57 -30.66
C MET A 254 1.48 4.82 -30.85
N LEU A 255 2.72 4.80 -30.33
CA LEU A 255 3.72 5.87 -30.52
C LEU A 255 4.01 6.19 -31.99
N LYS A 256 3.81 5.24 -32.92
CA LYS A 256 4.02 5.45 -34.36
C LYS A 256 2.90 6.24 -35.05
N ALA A 257 1.83 6.63 -34.33
CA ALA A 257 0.59 7.11 -34.93
C ALA A 257 0.26 8.61 -34.76
N SER A 258 0.84 9.36 -33.80
CA SER A 258 0.54 10.81 -33.72
C SER A 258 1.55 11.70 -32.97
N GLU A 259 2.00 12.76 -33.66
CA GLU A 259 2.65 13.92 -33.05
C GLU A 259 1.69 14.68 -32.11
N SER A 260 0.38 14.66 -32.41
CA SER A 260 -0.63 15.34 -31.58
C SER A 260 -0.86 14.66 -30.22
N ALA A 261 -0.54 13.36 -30.06
CA ALA A 261 -0.51 12.71 -28.74
C ALA A 261 0.55 13.33 -27.82
N TYR A 262 1.79 13.51 -28.31
CA TYR A 262 2.85 14.17 -27.55
C TYR A 262 2.51 15.62 -27.20
N LYS A 263 2.05 16.41 -28.19
CA LYS A 263 1.59 17.81 -27.97
C LYS A 263 0.39 17.92 -27.01
N GLY A 264 -0.36 16.84 -26.83
CA GLY A 264 -1.45 16.74 -25.85
C GLY A 264 -0.94 16.35 -24.45
N PHE A 265 -0.12 15.31 -24.35
CA PHE A 265 0.45 14.83 -23.09
C PHE A 265 1.32 15.89 -22.42
N ALA A 266 2.14 16.62 -23.18
CA ALA A 266 3.02 17.68 -22.68
C ALA A 266 2.27 18.86 -22.01
N LYS A 267 0.95 18.95 -22.16
CA LYS A 267 0.08 19.94 -21.49
C LYS A 267 -0.54 19.44 -20.18
N THR A 268 -0.43 18.14 -19.88
CA THR A 268 -0.88 17.57 -18.60
C THR A 268 -0.03 18.10 -17.45
N SER A 269 -0.65 18.30 -16.28
CA SER A 269 0.09 18.62 -15.04
C SER A 269 1.07 17.51 -14.66
N PHE A 270 0.79 16.26 -15.04
CA PHE A 270 1.73 15.15 -14.90
C PHE A 270 3.02 15.41 -15.69
N ALA A 271 2.93 15.65 -17.01
CA ALA A 271 4.09 15.94 -17.83
C ALA A 271 4.79 17.25 -17.44
N LEU A 272 4.05 18.29 -17.07
CA LEU A 272 4.60 19.59 -16.66
C LEU A 272 5.37 19.52 -15.33
N LYS A 273 4.88 18.76 -14.34
CA LYS A 273 5.62 18.46 -13.10
C LYS A 273 6.88 17.65 -13.42
N LEU A 274 6.74 16.59 -14.20
CA LEU A 274 7.82 15.67 -14.56
C LEU A 274 8.96 16.40 -15.31
N GLY A 275 8.63 17.30 -16.24
CA GLY A 275 9.60 18.16 -16.92
C GLY A 275 10.28 19.21 -16.03
N ARG A 276 9.65 19.62 -14.91
CA ARG A 276 10.27 20.47 -13.88
C ARG A 276 11.23 19.70 -12.96
N GLY A 277 11.21 18.37 -12.98
CA GLY A 277 12.08 17.52 -12.16
C GLY A 277 13.46 17.21 -12.75
N GLY A 278 13.67 17.43 -14.06
CA GLY A 278 14.95 17.20 -14.71
C GLY A 278 15.01 17.72 -16.15
N GLY A 279 15.86 18.70 -16.40
CA GLY A 279 15.92 19.45 -17.67
C GLY A 279 16.37 18.69 -18.93
N LEU A 280 16.54 17.36 -18.86
CA LEU A 280 16.96 16.50 -19.99
C LEU A 280 15.82 15.67 -20.59
N ILE A 281 14.67 15.58 -19.94
CA ILE A 281 13.62 14.60 -20.27
C ILE A 281 12.96 14.85 -21.64
N GLY A 282 13.05 16.08 -22.16
CA GLY A 282 12.55 16.44 -23.50
C GLY A 282 13.10 15.54 -24.62
N GLY A 283 14.37 15.13 -24.55
CA GLY A 283 14.99 14.28 -25.56
C GLY A 283 14.51 12.84 -25.54
N ALA A 284 14.32 12.24 -24.36
CA ALA A 284 13.90 10.85 -24.24
C ALA A 284 12.47 10.61 -24.79
N LEU A 285 11.60 11.62 -24.65
CA LEU A 285 10.22 11.56 -25.16
C LEU A 285 10.11 11.86 -26.67
N THR A 286 11.14 12.44 -27.31
CA THR A 286 11.13 12.71 -28.77
C THR A 286 11.71 11.57 -29.62
N LEU A 287 12.54 10.69 -29.04
CA LEU A 287 13.14 9.54 -29.74
C LEU A 287 12.20 8.69 -30.62
N PRO A 288 10.91 8.47 -30.28
CA PRO A 288 10.00 7.71 -31.14
C PRO A 288 9.68 8.39 -32.48
N PHE A 289 9.80 9.72 -32.56
CA PHE A 289 9.43 10.51 -33.74
C PHE A 289 10.58 10.58 -34.76
N ASP A 290 11.83 10.58 -34.30
CA ASP A 290 13.01 10.47 -35.17
C ASP A 290 12.98 9.18 -36.01
N ILE A 291 12.52 8.07 -35.42
CA ILE A 291 12.33 6.78 -36.11
C ILE A 291 11.38 6.89 -37.32
N ILE A 292 10.35 7.73 -37.23
CA ILE A 292 9.36 7.89 -38.31
C ILE A 292 10.01 8.62 -39.49
N SER A 293 10.79 9.67 -39.20
CA SER A 293 11.62 10.38 -40.19
C SER A 293 12.64 9.45 -40.87
N ALA A 294 13.25 8.51 -40.13
CA ALA A 294 14.11 7.47 -40.72
C ALA A 294 13.36 6.64 -41.76
N VAL A 295 12.18 6.12 -41.39
CA VAL A 295 11.37 5.19 -42.21
C VAL A 295 10.89 5.84 -43.50
N ASP A 296 10.45 7.10 -43.47
CA ASP A 296 10.07 7.81 -44.69
C ASP A 296 11.29 8.20 -45.55
N GLY A 297 12.45 8.44 -44.94
CA GLY A 297 13.74 8.52 -45.62
C GLY A 297 14.07 7.24 -46.40
N PHE A 298 13.89 6.06 -45.80
CA PHE A 298 14.08 4.77 -46.50
C PHE A 298 13.05 4.54 -47.63
N LYS A 299 11.79 4.95 -47.46
CA LYS A 299 10.77 4.88 -48.54
C LYS A 299 11.10 5.80 -49.72
N ALA A 300 11.76 6.95 -49.48
CA ALA A 300 12.26 7.84 -50.53
C ALA A 300 13.52 7.28 -51.21
N ALA A 301 14.46 6.74 -50.42
CA ALA A 301 15.68 6.09 -50.93
C ALA A 301 15.35 4.91 -51.86
N ALA A 302 14.36 4.09 -51.50
CA ALA A 302 13.91 2.94 -52.29
C ALA A 302 13.17 3.30 -53.61
N ARG A 303 12.95 4.60 -53.88
CA ARG A 303 12.27 5.11 -55.10
C ARG A 303 13.17 5.98 -55.97
N THR A 304 14.43 6.18 -55.58
CA THR A 304 15.42 6.99 -56.30
C THR A 304 16.65 6.15 -56.62
N THR A 305 17.43 6.53 -57.64
CA THR A 305 18.63 5.79 -58.05
C THR A 305 19.76 6.73 -58.38
N GLY A 306 20.96 6.45 -57.86
CA GLY A 306 22.15 7.29 -58.04
C GLY A 306 22.45 8.13 -56.79
N LYS A 307 23.09 9.29 -56.97
CA LYS A 307 23.66 10.07 -55.85
C LYS A 307 22.62 10.57 -54.83
N GLU A 308 21.36 10.78 -55.25
CA GLU A 308 20.28 11.16 -54.34
C GLU A 308 19.87 10.02 -53.41
N SER A 309 19.76 8.78 -53.91
CA SER A 309 19.41 7.65 -53.04
C SER A 309 20.51 7.38 -52.01
N VAL A 310 21.78 7.61 -52.35
CA VAL A 310 22.90 7.58 -51.38
C VAL A 310 22.72 8.65 -50.29
N ASN A 311 22.36 9.90 -50.62
CA ASN A 311 22.05 10.91 -49.60
C ASN A 311 20.85 10.53 -48.71
N HIS A 312 19.80 9.95 -49.29
CA HIS A 312 18.66 9.46 -48.51
C HIS A 312 19.03 8.27 -47.62
N TYR A 313 19.86 7.32 -48.09
CA TYR A 313 20.37 6.21 -47.29
C TYR A 313 21.34 6.66 -46.18
N VAL A 314 22.15 7.70 -46.39
CA VAL A 314 23.04 8.26 -45.35
C VAL A 314 22.22 8.98 -44.28
N ASN A 315 21.26 9.82 -44.66
CA ASN A 315 20.40 10.52 -43.70
C ASN A 315 19.47 9.55 -42.94
N ALA A 316 18.92 8.53 -43.60
CA ALA A 316 18.12 7.50 -42.95
C ALA A 316 18.98 6.54 -42.10
N GLY A 317 20.21 6.24 -42.53
CA GLY A 317 21.18 5.42 -41.79
C GLY A 317 21.65 6.08 -40.48
N LEU A 318 21.86 7.40 -40.48
CA LEU A 318 22.09 8.19 -39.26
C LEU A 318 20.90 8.18 -38.27
N SER A 319 19.74 7.68 -38.70
CA SER A 319 18.48 7.67 -37.93
C SER A 319 17.98 6.25 -37.61
N VAL A 320 18.59 5.19 -38.15
CA VAL A 320 18.08 3.81 -38.03
C VAL A 320 18.49 3.06 -36.75
N THR A 321 19.38 3.64 -35.92
CA THR A 321 19.84 3.04 -34.65
C THR A 321 18.69 2.63 -33.73
N SER A 322 17.55 3.32 -33.78
CA SER A 322 16.42 3.17 -32.84
C SER A 322 15.23 2.35 -33.35
N ALA A 323 15.21 1.91 -34.62
CA ALA A 323 14.03 1.28 -35.22
C ALA A 323 13.77 -0.18 -34.74
N THR A 324 14.83 -0.99 -34.59
CA THR A 324 14.78 -2.31 -33.92
C THR A 324 14.46 -2.18 -32.42
N MET A 325 14.64 -0.98 -31.88
CA MET A 325 14.84 -0.76 -30.46
C MET A 325 13.54 -0.65 -29.66
N THR A 326 12.32 -0.67 -30.22
CA THR A 326 11.12 -0.37 -29.39
C THR A 326 10.60 -1.54 -28.55
N VAL A 327 10.80 -2.79 -28.97
CA VAL A 327 10.62 -3.97 -28.10
C VAL A 327 11.84 -4.16 -27.20
N LEU A 328 13.03 -3.87 -27.73
CA LEU A 328 14.30 -3.95 -27.00
C LEU A 328 14.49 -2.83 -25.96
N LEU A 329 13.91 -1.64 -26.09
CA LEU A 329 14.04 -0.52 -25.12
C LEU A 329 13.26 -0.78 -23.83
N GLY A 330 12.18 -1.55 -23.91
CA GLY A 330 11.52 -2.08 -22.72
C GLY A 330 12.42 -3.00 -21.88
N ALA A 331 13.57 -3.42 -22.41
CA ALA A 331 14.63 -4.15 -21.69
C ALA A 331 15.96 -3.36 -21.61
N ALA A 332 16.33 -2.55 -22.62
CA ALA A 332 17.60 -1.83 -22.69
C ALA A 332 17.57 -0.51 -21.88
N ALA A 333 16.41 0.11 -21.71
CA ALA A 333 16.22 1.13 -20.66
C ALA A 333 16.22 0.51 -19.24
N LEU A 334 16.17 -0.83 -19.13
CA LEU A 334 16.35 -1.59 -17.89
C LEU A 334 17.75 -2.24 -17.78
N ALA A 335 18.66 -2.08 -18.76
CA ALA A 335 19.95 -2.76 -18.79
C ALA A 335 21.17 -1.85 -19.11
N GLY A 336 20.94 -0.65 -19.66
CA GLY A 336 22.03 0.20 -20.14
C GLY A 336 22.55 -0.21 -21.52
N PHE A 337 23.30 0.68 -22.19
CA PHE A 337 23.67 0.50 -23.60
C PHE A 337 25.05 -0.12 -23.81
N SER A 338 25.09 -1.32 -24.41
CA SER A 338 26.16 -1.70 -25.35
C SER A 338 25.78 -2.86 -26.30
N SER A 339 25.67 -2.55 -27.61
CA SER A 339 25.55 -3.48 -28.77
C SER A 339 24.29 -4.37 -28.89
N ALA A 340 23.92 -4.77 -30.13
CA ALA A 340 22.71 -5.56 -30.44
C ALA A 340 22.75 -6.23 -31.85
N GLY A 341 22.00 -7.33 -32.03
CA GLY A 341 21.75 -8.02 -33.31
C GLY A 341 20.61 -9.08 -33.22
N PRO A 342 19.91 -9.48 -34.31
CA PRO A 342 18.48 -9.83 -34.21
C PRO A 342 18.00 -11.16 -34.83
N ILE A 343 16.82 -11.68 -34.38
CA ILE A 343 15.75 -12.28 -35.24
C ILE A 343 14.47 -12.66 -34.44
N GLY A 344 13.33 -12.76 -35.15
CA GLY A 344 12.03 -13.30 -34.71
C GLY A 344 11.02 -13.33 -35.90
N LEU A 345 9.75 -13.73 -35.79
CA LEU A 345 8.96 -14.31 -34.68
C LEU A 345 7.63 -14.84 -35.28
N VAL A 346 7.04 -15.97 -34.81
CA VAL A 346 5.71 -16.46 -35.27
C VAL A 346 4.82 -16.91 -34.09
N ALA A 347 3.52 -16.60 -34.23
CA ALA A 347 2.41 -16.87 -33.30
C ALA A 347 2.08 -18.38 -33.11
N GLY A 348 1.25 -18.81 -32.16
CA GLY A 348 0.36 -18.06 -31.26
C GLY A 348 -1.12 -18.10 -31.72
N LEU A 349 -1.77 -19.27 -31.71
CA LEU A 349 -3.19 -19.43 -32.08
C LEU A 349 -3.79 -20.77 -31.61
N LEU A 350 -4.63 -20.77 -30.56
CA LEU A 350 -5.89 -21.55 -30.33
C LEU A 350 -6.36 -21.45 -28.84
N LEU A 351 -7.60 -21.90 -28.52
CA LEU A 351 -8.39 -21.42 -27.35
C LEU A 351 -9.43 -22.43 -26.76
N VAL A 352 -9.67 -22.36 -25.43
CA VAL A 352 -10.98 -22.47 -24.67
C VAL A 352 -11.68 -23.85 -24.34
N ALA A 353 -11.98 -24.15 -23.04
CA ALA A 353 -13.34 -24.45 -22.41
C ALA A 353 -13.49 -25.39 -21.13
N GLY A 354 -13.91 -24.87 -19.94
CA GLY A 354 -14.88 -25.42 -18.88
C GLY A 354 -14.62 -26.70 -18.00
N SER A 355 -15.38 -27.04 -16.91
CA SER A 355 -16.25 -26.31 -15.91
C SER A 355 -16.88 -27.18 -14.73
N ARG A 356 -17.00 -26.62 -13.48
CA ARG A 356 -17.55 -27.08 -12.11
C ARG A 356 -18.92 -27.85 -12.00
N VAL A 357 -19.69 -28.06 -10.89
CA VAL A 357 -19.52 -28.26 -9.42
C VAL A 357 -20.73 -29.07 -8.83
N TRP A 358 -20.56 -29.53 -7.58
CA TRP A 358 -21.46 -29.93 -6.47
C TRP A 358 -22.69 -30.93 -6.61
N ALA A 359 -23.21 -31.49 -5.46
CA ALA A 359 -24.63 -31.96 -5.16
C ALA A 359 -25.06 -32.67 -3.77
N ALA A 360 -24.86 -32.06 -2.57
CA ALA A 360 -25.57 -32.14 -1.24
C ALA A 360 -25.74 -33.39 -0.30
N ILE A 361 -25.38 -33.19 1.00
CA ILE A 361 -26.18 -33.36 2.27
C ILE A 361 -26.37 -34.74 2.99
N ASN A 362 -26.53 -34.61 4.34
CA ASN A 362 -26.80 -35.53 5.49
C ASN A 362 -28.07 -36.43 5.37
N VAL A 363 -28.52 -37.32 6.31
CA VAL A 363 -28.68 -37.26 7.80
C VAL A 363 -28.79 -38.67 8.44
N VAL A 364 -28.25 -38.83 9.67
CA VAL A 364 -28.61 -39.78 10.77
C VAL A 364 -29.63 -40.90 10.46
N ASP A 365 -29.11 -42.10 10.13
CA ASP A 365 -29.66 -43.42 10.52
C ASP A 365 -28.73 -44.04 11.60
N ASP A 366 -28.52 -43.30 12.68
CA ASP A 366 -27.27 -43.26 13.45
C ASP A 366 -26.94 -44.53 14.30
N ILE A 367 -27.76 -45.58 14.33
CA ILE A 367 -27.45 -46.78 15.14
C ILE A 367 -28.00 -48.14 14.62
N ASP A 368 -29.04 -48.19 13.77
CA ASP A 368 -29.66 -49.48 13.36
C ASP A 368 -28.92 -50.16 12.16
N ASP A 369 -28.16 -49.39 11.36
CA ASP A 369 -27.49 -49.85 10.12
C ASP A 369 -26.39 -50.91 10.31
N TYR A 370 -25.67 -50.90 11.43
CA TYR A 370 -24.27 -51.38 11.44
C TYR A 370 -24.08 -52.86 11.78
N ILE A 371 -25.06 -53.53 12.41
CA ILE A 371 -25.04 -54.99 12.67
C ILE A 371 -26.46 -55.55 12.68
N ALA A 372 -26.79 -56.47 11.76
CA ALA A 372 -28.03 -57.24 11.84
C ALA A 372 -27.97 -58.26 13.01
N LEU A 373 -28.98 -58.23 13.89
CA LEU A 373 -29.10 -59.09 15.07
C LEU A 373 -30.18 -60.16 14.89
N THR A 374 -29.90 -61.38 15.36
CA THR A 374 -30.85 -62.49 15.38
C THR A 374 -31.92 -62.33 16.47
N THR A 375 -33.00 -63.11 16.38
CA THR A 375 -34.17 -62.98 17.27
C THR A 375 -33.85 -63.25 18.75
N GLU A 376 -32.92 -64.14 19.06
CA GLU A 376 -32.45 -64.37 20.45
C GLU A 376 -31.49 -63.27 20.92
N GLU A 377 -30.60 -62.76 20.05
CA GLU A 377 -29.74 -61.61 20.37
C GLU A 377 -30.57 -60.35 20.69
N ARG A 378 -31.68 -60.09 19.96
CA ARG A 378 -32.56 -58.94 20.25
C ARG A 378 -33.19 -59.03 21.64
N LEU A 379 -33.59 -60.23 22.10
CA LEU A 379 -34.16 -60.41 23.44
C LEU A 379 -33.07 -60.29 24.54
N ARG A 380 -31.87 -60.84 24.30
CA ARG A 380 -30.77 -60.87 25.28
C ARG A 380 -30.07 -59.51 25.40
N THR A 381 -29.91 -58.75 24.32
CA THR A 381 -29.34 -57.39 24.34
C THR A 381 -30.29 -56.39 24.99
N GLY A 382 -31.60 -56.50 24.76
CA GLY A 382 -32.60 -55.73 25.51
C GLY A 382 -32.57 -56.02 27.02
N TRP A 383 -32.35 -57.28 27.39
CA TRP A 383 -32.19 -57.70 28.79
C TRP A 383 -30.88 -57.18 29.43
N PHE A 384 -29.76 -57.17 28.71
CA PHE A 384 -28.49 -56.63 29.23
C PHE A 384 -28.50 -55.10 29.36
N ALA A 385 -29.13 -54.38 28.43
CA ALA A 385 -29.35 -52.94 28.57
C ALA A 385 -30.22 -52.58 29.79
N PHE A 386 -31.11 -53.47 30.22
CA PHE A 386 -31.95 -53.31 31.41
C PHE A 386 -31.22 -53.62 32.74
N TRP A 387 -30.17 -54.45 32.72
CA TRP A 387 -29.40 -54.85 33.92
C TRP A 387 -28.01 -54.22 34.04
N GLY A 388 -27.52 -53.50 33.02
CA GLY A 388 -26.21 -52.82 33.07
C GLY A 388 -25.01 -53.76 33.06
N ILE A 389 -25.15 -54.95 32.44
CA ILE A 389 -24.10 -55.96 32.32
C ILE A 389 -23.49 -55.89 30.91
N SER A 390 -22.15 -55.89 30.83
CA SER A 390 -21.40 -55.81 29.56
C SER A 390 -21.70 -57.00 28.62
N PRO A 391 -21.64 -56.83 27.28
CA PRO A 391 -21.82 -57.92 26.33
C PRO A 391 -20.71 -58.99 26.40
N ASP A 392 -20.96 -60.16 25.80
CA ASP A 392 -19.91 -61.16 25.55
C ASP A 392 -18.80 -60.61 24.63
N GLU A 393 -17.55 -61.03 24.81
CA GLU A 393 -16.36 -60.45 24.15
C GLU A 393 -16.43 -60.47 22.60
N SER A 394 -17.12 -61.45 22.01
CA SER A 394 -17.36 -61.51 20.56
C SER A 394 -18.39 -60.50 20.05
N ILE A 395 -19.24 -59.97 20.92
CA ILE A 395 -20.13 -58.82 20.65
C ILE A 395 -19.41 -57.52 20.96
N GLU A 396 -18.56 -57.44 22.00
CA GLU A 396 -17.72 -56.25 22.23
C GLU A 396 -16.73 -56.01 21.10
N ASP A 397 -16.01 -57.03 20.59
CA ASP A 397 -15.09 -56.87 19.45
C ASP A 397 -15.85 -56.50 18.16
N ARG A 398 -16.98 -57.17 17.86
CA ARG A 398 -17.84 -56.84 16.70
C ARG A 398 -18.41 -55.42 16.81
N HIS A 399 -18.87 -55.01 17.99
CA HIS A 399 -19.37 -53.66 18.23
C HIS A 399 -18.23 -52.64 18.19
N LEU A 400 -17.04 -52.94 18.70
CA LEU A 400 -15.88 -52.05 18.64
C LEU A 400 -15.41 -51.83 17.20
N ILE A 401 -15.33 -52.88 16.38
CA ILE A 401 -15.04 -52.77 14.94
C ILE A 401 -16.15 -51.97 14.23
N ALA A 402 -17.41 -52.41 14.34
CA ALA A 402 -18.53 -51.77 13.62
C ALA A 402 -18.74 -50.32 14.06
N LYS A 403 -18.61 -50.01 15.36
CA LYS A 403 -18.72 -48.66 15.91
C LYS A 403 -17.52 -47.79 15.56
N SER A 404 -16.29 -48.31 15.58
CA SER A 404 -15.12 -47.53 15.16
C SER A 404 -15.19 -47.23 13.67
N ALA A 405 -15.63 -48.19 12.84
CA ALA A 405 -15.87 -47.98 11.42
C ALA A 405 -17.01 -46.97 11.19
N ALA A 406 -18.12 -47.07 11.93
CA ALA A 406 -19.22 -46.12 11.89
C ALA A 406 -18.77 -44.72 12.31
N GLN A 407 -18.05 -44.59 13.41
CA GLN A 407 -17.55 -43.31 13.93
C GLN A 407 -16.51 -42.69 13.00
N HIS A 408 -15.61 -43.48 12.42
CA HIS A 408 -14.63 -42.98 11.45
C HIS A 408 -15.30 -42.56 10.13
N SER A 409 -16.22 -43.37 9.60
CA SER A 409 -17.02 -43.03 8.42
C SER A 409 -17.84 -41.74 8.64
N ARG A 410 -18.55 -41.63 9.77
CA ARG A 410 -19.28 -40.42 10.16
C ARG A 410 -18.35 -39.23 10.38
N GLN A 411 -17.14 -39.42 10.90
CA GLN A 411 -16.15 -38.36 11.07
C GLN A 411 -15.66 -37.84 9.71
N LEU A 412 -15.30 -38.73 8.77
CA LEU A 412 -14.93 -38.37 7.40
C LEU A 412 -16.08 -37.64 6.69
N GLN A 413 -17.30 -38.20 6.76
CA GLN A 413 -18.50 -37.59 6.16
C GLN A 413 -18.85 -36.23 6.79
N THR A 414 -18.74 -36.09 8.11
CA THR A 414 -19.00 -34.82 8.82
C THR A 414 -17.93 -33.77 8.51
N THR A 415 -16.65 -34.15 8.46
CA THR A 415 -15.56 -33.26 8.05
C THR A 415 -15.74 -32.80 6.60
N ALA A 416 -16.05 -33.72 5.68
CA ALA A 416 -16.34 -33.40 4.29
C ALA A 416 -17.58 -32.49 4.16
N ARG A 417 -18.67 -32.80 4.85
CA ARG A 417 -19.89 -31.95 4.91
C ARG A 417 -19.56 -30.55 5.42
N LYS A 418 -18.79 -30.44 6.51
CA LYS A 418 -18.39 -29.16 7.10
C LYS A 418 -17.52 -28.34 6.15
N LEU A 419 -16.52 -28.95 5.52
CA LEU A 419 -15.71 -28.29 4.50
C LEU A 419 -16.59 -27.80 3.34
N LEU A 420 -17.53 -28.62 2.87
CA LEU A 420 -18.45 -28.26 1.79
C LEU A 420 -19.50 -27.22 2.21
N ASP A 421 -19.97 -27.13 3.45
CA ASP A 421 -20.95 -26.10 3.87
C ASP A 421 -20.31 -24.79 4.36
N GLU A 422 -19.06 -24.84 4.85
CA GLU A 422 -18.32 -23.70 5.41
C GLU A 422 -17.10 -23.32 4.54
N THR A 423 -15.96 -24.00 4.73
CA THR A 423 -14.63 -23.49 4.35
C THR A 423 -14.34 -23.53 2.85
N LEU A 424 -14.82 -24.56 2.16
CA LEU A 424 -14.62 -24.83 0.73
C LEU A 424 -15.92 -24.71 -0.07
N LYS A 425 -16.99 -24.19 0.54
CA LYS A 425 -18.32 -24.03 -0.07
C LYS A 425 -18.27 -23.39 -1.46
N ASP A 426 -17.57 -22.27 -1.55
CA ASP A 426 -17.43 -21.53 -2.80
C ASP A 426 -16.23 -22.00 -3.64
N GLN A 427 -15.59 -23.13 -3.31
CA GLN A 427 -14.38 -23.67 -3.96
C GLN A 427 -14.48 -25.13 -4.48
N THR A 428 -15.22 -26.03 -3.82
CA THR A 428 -15.19 -27.48 -4.12
C THR A 428 -16.56 -28.07 -4.51
N GLU A 429 -16.55 -29.13 -5.32
CA GLU A 429 -17.72 -29.92 -5.76
C GLU A 429 -18.04 -31.08 -4.85
N ALA A 430 -17.06 -31.96 -4.76
CA ALA A 430 -17.15 -33.24 -4.12
C ALA A 430 -15.88 -33.48 -3.32
N ILE A 431 -16.04 -34.15 -2.19
CA ILE A 431 -14.95 -34.72 -1.41
C ILE A 431 -15.17 -36.23 -1.41
N ILE A 432 -14.21 -36.97 -1.94
CA ILE A 432 -14.22 -38.42 -2.03
C ILE A 432 -13.19 -38.95 -1.04
N ASN A 433 -13.62 -39.74 -0.07
CA ASN A 433 -12.73 -40.38 0.90
C ASN A 433 -12.50 -41.83 0.47
N GLY A 434 -11.25 -42.30 0.53
CA GLY A 434 -10.90 -43.67 0.20
C GLY A 434 -11.55 -44.70 1.13
N SER A 435 -11.67 -45.94 0.67
CA SER A 435 -12.20 -47.02 1.49
C SER A 435 -11.18 -47.51 2.51
N PHE A 436 -11.66 -47.94 3.68
CA PHE A 436 -10.83 -48.39 4.79
C PHE A 436 -11.47 -49.61 5.47
N GLN A 437 -10.66 -50.37 6.21
CA GLN A 437 -11.11 -51.40 7.15
C GLN A 437 -10.67 -51.06 8.57
N VAL A 438 -11.31 -51.68 9.56
CA VAL A 438 -10.94 -51.54 10.98
C VAL A 438 -10.59 -52.91 11.56
N ASP A 439 -9.31 -53.10 11.79
CA ASP A 439 -8.72 -54.25 12.46
C ASP A 439 -8.68 -54.04 13.98
N ILE A 440 -8.47 -55.09 14.78
CA ILE A 440 -8.16 -54.96 16.21
C ILE A 440 -6.68 -55.28 16.44
N GLU A 441 -5.94 -54.29 16.91
CA GLU A 441 -4.54 -54.45 17.32
C GLU A 441 -4.45 -54.69 18.83
N SER A 442 -3.72 -55.73 19.23
CA SER A 442 -3.53 -56.10 20.64
C SER A 442 -2.19 -55.55 21.16
N LEU A 443 -2.23 -54.43 21.87
CA LEU A 443 -1.04 -53.74 22.38
C LEU A 443 -0.69 -54.22 23.81
N GLN A 444 0.55 -54.65 24.03
CA GLN A 444 1.06 -54.97 25.37
C GLN A 444 1.46 -53.68 26.11
N VAL A 445 0.62 -53.18 27.01
CA VAL A 445 0.93 -51.99 27.82
C VAL A 445 1.46 -52.41 29.18
N ALA A 446 2.66 -51.97 29.53
CA ALA A 446 3.26 -52.22 30.85
C ALA A 446 2.44 -51.53 31.96
N THR A 447 1.97 -52.31 32.94
CA THR A 447 1.23 -51.79 34.10
C THR A 447 2.13 -51.64 35.31
N TYR A 448 2.22 -50.42 35.86
CA TYR A 448 3.07 -50.11 37.01
C TYR A 448 2.59 -50.79 38.31
N GLN A 449 3.21 -51.90 38.66
CA GLN A 449 3.40 -52.33 40.05
C GLN A 449 4.90 -52.51 40.29
N TRP A 450 5.43 -51.82 41.30
CA TRP A 450 6.87 -51.73 41.55
C TRP A 450 7.42 -52.96 42.29
N THR A 451 8.03 -53.89 41.55
CA THR A 451 9.26 -54.59 41.97
C THR A 451 10.21 -54.73 40.77
N PRO A 452 11.55 -54.73 40.96
CA PRO A 452 12.50 -54.59 39.83
C PRO A 452 12.64 -55.80 38.91
N GLU A 453 11.96 -56.91 39.19
CA GLU A 453 12.37 -58.25 38.73
C GLU A 453 11.38 -58.91 37.75
N ASN A 454 10.14 -58.42 37.61
CA ASN A 454 9.14 -58.97 36.69
C ASN A 454 8.10 -57.93 36.25
N PRO A 455 8.23 -57.29 35.06
CA PRO A 455 7.21 -56.38 34.54
C PRO A 455 5.95 -57.14 34.11
N LYS A 456 4.79 -56.76 34.66
CA LYS A 456 3.48 -57.25 34.19
C LYS A 456 2.93 -56.35 33.09
N TYR A 457 2.80 -56.93 31.90
CA TYR A 457 2.10 -56.32 30.78
C TYR A 457 0.61 -56.65 30.84
N LYS A 458 -0.23 -55.69 30.45
CA LYS A 458 -1.66 -55.87 30.20
C LYS A 458 -1.91 -55.64 28.71
N THR A 459 -2.40 -56.68 28.03
CA THR A 459 -2.92 -56.53 26.67
C THR A 459 -4.12 -55.59 26.69
N ILE A 460 -4.11 -54.56 25.86
CA ILE A 460 -5.29 -53.77 25.50
C ILE A 460 -5.59 -53.97 24.02
N LYS A 461 -6.85 -54.21 23.69
CA LYS A 461 -7.34 -54.19 22.30
C LYS A 461 -7.62 -52.74 21.91
N ARG A 462 -7.17 -52.31 20.73
CA ARG A 462 -7.53 -51.02 20.13
C ARG A 462 -7.95 -51.21 18.67
N PRO A 463 -8.91 -50.43 18.15
CA PRO A 463 -9.14 -50.38 16.72
C PRO A 463 -7.90 -49.81 16.01
N ARG A 464 -7.55 -50.41 14.88
CA ARG A 464 -6.53 -49.95 13.94
C ARG A 464 -7.20 -49.80 12.59
N ILE A 465 -7.17 -48.59 12.04
CA ILE A 465 -7.68 -48.31 10.69
C ILE A 465 -6.56 -48.67 9.70
N SER A 466 -6.94 -49.35 8.62
CA SER A 466 -6.06 -49.73 7.51
C SER A 466 -6.76 -49.36 6.21
N ASP A 467 -6.11 -48.58 5.34
CA ASP A 467 -6.71 -48.16 4.06
C ASP A 467 -6.75 -49.32 3.06
N ASN A 468 -7.81 -49.40 2.27
CA ASN A 468 -8.08 -50.50 1.33
C ASN A 468 -7.60 -50.16 -0.10
N ARG A 469 -7.96 -51.00 -1.09
CA ARG A 469 -7.81 -50.69 -2.51
C ARG A 469 -9.08 -50.07 -3.05
N ASP A 470 -8.97 -48.87 -3.59
CA ASP A 470 -10.01 -48.24 -4.39
C ASP A 470 -9.77 -48.41 -5.91
N ASN A 471 -10.85 -48.54 -6.66
CA ASN A 471 -10.84 -48.54 -8.13
C ASN A 471 -12.06 -47.76 -8.63
N ILE A 472 -11.85 -46.51 -9.05
CA ILE A 472 -12.91 -45.53 -9.32
C ILE A 472 -12.71 -44.90 -10.70
N ASP A 473 -13.71 -44.99 -11.56
CA ASP A 473 -13.81 -44.20 -12.79
C ASP A 473 -14.90 -43.13 -12.62
N ALA A 474 -14.49 -41.86 -12.58
CA ALA A 474 -15.38 -40.72 -12.37
C ALA A 474 -15.30 -39.68 -13.49
N ARG A 475 -14.77 -40.04 -14.67
CA ARG A 475 -14.60 -39.10 -15.82
C ARG A 475 -15.90 -38.39 -16.21
N ALA A 476 -17.02 -39.11 -16.12
CA ALA A 476 -18.36 -38.61 -16.39
C ALA A 476 -19.00 -37.77 -15.24
N GLY A 477 -18.27 -37.50 -14.16
CA GLY A 477 -18.74 -36.80 -12.97
C GLY A 477 -18.87 -37.69 -11.73
N VAL A 478 -18.76 -37.07 -10.55
CA VAL A 478 -18.96 -37.73 -9.25
C VAL A 478 -20.44 -37.66 -8.88
N THR A 479 -21.00 -38.77 -8.40
CA THR A 479 -22.43 -38.89 -8.09
C THR A 479 -22.64 -39.55 -6.73
N LYS A 480 -23.90 -39.63 -6.26
CA LYS A 480 -24.25 -40.31 -5.01
C LYS A 480 -24.04 -41.84 -5.03
N VAL A 481 -23.64 -42.43 -6.15
CA VAL A 481 -23.21 -43.84 -6.25
C VAL A 481 -21.70 -44.01 -6.43
N THR A 482 -20.92 -42.92 -6.49
CA THR A 482 -19.46 -42.98 -6.45
C THR A 482 -19.01 -43.36 -5.03
N PRO A 483 -18.16 -44.39 -4.85
CA PRO A 483 -17.67 -44.78 -3.52
C PRO A 483 -17.04 -43.60 -2.77
N GLY A 484 -17.33 -43.46 -1.47
CA GLY A 484 -16.71 -42.47 -0.60
C GLY A 484 -17.12 -41.00 -0.78
N ALA A 485 -18.00 -40.67 -1.73
CA ALA A 485 -18.28 -39.30 -2.17
C ALA A 485 -19.29 -38.50 -1.31
N VAL A 486 -19.00 -37.20 -1.10
CA VAL A 486 -19.83 -36.20 -0.40
C VAL A 486 -19.86 -34.89 -1.23
N LEU A 487 -21.00 -34.18 -1.35
CA LEU A 487 -21.30 -33.21 -2.43
C LEU A 487 -21.99 -31.86 -1.93
N GLY A 488 -22.19 -30.76 -2.72
CA GLY A 488 -22.97 -29.48 -2.35
C GLY A 488 -24.23 -28.94 -3.15
N THR A 489 -24.23 -27.84 -3.95
CA THR A 489 -25.36 -27.42 -4.87
C THR A 489 -25.21 -27.83 -6.38
N SER A 490 -25.01 -26.93 -7.38
CA SER A 490 -24.36 -27.19 -8.72
C SER A 490 -24.08 -25.90 -9.57
N THR A 491 -23.17 -25.86 -10.58
CA THR A 491 -22.77 -24.67 -11.46
C THR A 491 -21.55 -24.87 -12.45
N ASP A 492 -20.92 -23.83 -13.10
CA ASP A 492 -19.70 -23.86 -14.01
C ASP A 492 -18.36 -23.05 -13.62
N ASP A 493 -17.17 -23.70 -13.38
CA ASP A 493 -15.69 -23.26 -13.18
C ASP A 493 -14.61 -23.78 -12.06
N LYS A 494 -14.59 -24.98 -11.40
CA LYS A 494 -13.83 -25.31 -10.12
C LYS A 494 -13.36 -26.80 -9.90
N ASP A 495 -13.07 -27.20 -8.64
CA ASP A 495 -12.39 -28.44 -8.19
C ASP A 495 -13.21 -29.59 -7.54
N ILE A 496 -12.59 -30.78 -7.53
CA ILE A 496 -12.95 -32.06 -6.88
C ILE A 496 -11.80 -32.46 -5.93
N LEU A 497 -12.09 -32.85 -4.69
CA LEU A 497 -11.10 -33.33 -3.71
C LEU A 497 -11.18 -34.84 -3.51
N TRP A 498 -10.02 -35.50 -3.51
CA TRP A 498 -9.86 -36.95 -3.29
C TRP A 498 -8.90 -37.18 -2.12
N PHE A 499 -9.37 -37.75 -1.00
CA PHE A 499 -8.55 -38.17 0.14
C PHE A 499 -8.37 -39.69 0.12
N ILE A 500 -7.30 -40.14 -0.52
CA ILE A 500 -7.11 -41.53 -0.98
C ILE A 500 -6.41 -42.41 0.08
N GLY A 501 -5.68 -41.81 1.02
CA GLY A 501 -5.00 -42.56 2.09
C GLY A 501 -3.86 -43.45 1.59
N GLY A 502 -3.56 -44.50 2.35
CA GLY A 502 -2.43 -45.44 2.19
C GLY A 502 -2.69 -46.68 1.32
N GLY A 503 -3.79 -46.71 0.57
CA GLY A 503 -4.23 -47.82 -0.27
C GLY A 503 -3.36 -48.19 -1.47
N ASN A 504 -3.78 -49.20 -2.25
CA ASN A 504 -3.20 -49.54 -3.55
C ASN A 504 -4.25 -49.30 -4.65
N ASP A 505 -4.30 -48.08 -5.19
CA ASP A 505 -5.52 -47.49 -5.74
C ASP A 505 -5.42 -47.13 -7.22
N THR A 506 -6.56 -47.07 -7.89
CA THR A 506 -6.68 -46.64 -9.29
C THR A 506 -7.86 -45.68 -9.42
N ILE A 507 -7.60 -44.43 -9.81
CA ILE A 507 -8.62 -43.38 -9.88
C ILE A 507 -8.49 -42.62 -11.20
N LEU A 508 -9.59 -42.58 -11.95
CA LEU A 508 -9.77 -41.67 -13.09
C LEU A 508 -10.66 -40.52 -12.62
N GLY A 509 -10.08 -39.33 -12.52
CA GLY A 509 -10.71 -38.09 -12.07
C GLY A 509 -11.81 -37.60 -13.02
N VAL A 510 -12.46 -36.50 -12.66
CA VAL A 510 -13.52 -35.91 -13.49
C VAL A 510 -12.90 -35.11 -14.64
N GLU A 511 -13.26 -35.47 -15.87
CA GLU A 511 -12.59 -35.00 -17.09
C GLU A 511 -12.67 -33.47 -17.25
N LYS A 512 -13.79 -32.84 -16.87
CA LYS A 512 -14.04 -31.40 -17.05
C LYS A 512 -13.94 -30.57 -15.75
N LYS A 513 -13.26 -31.08 -14.72
CA LYS A 513 -13.02 -30.37 -13.43
C LYS A 513 -11.54 -30.38 -13.10
N SER A 514 -11.10 -29.51 -12.21
CA SER A 514 -9.83 -29.72 -11.49
C SER A 514 -9.99 -30.84 -10.47
N ASN A 515 -8.99 -31.69 -10.31
CA ASN A 515 -8.95 -32.82 -9.37
C ASN A 515 -7.75 -32.65 -8.44
N ARG A 516 -7.98 -32.88 -7.14
CA ARG A 516 -6.98 -32.62 -6.09
C ARG A 516 -6.81 -33.88 -5.26
N PHE A 517 -5.81 -34.65 -5.62
CA PHE A 517 -5.55 -35.98 -5.12
C PHE A 517 -4.60 -35.94 -3.91
N TYR A 518 -5.16 -35.96 -2.71
CA TYR A 518 -4.43 -36.17 -1.45
C TYR A 518 -4.18 -37.67 -1.27
N TYR A 519 -2.93 -38.10 -1.33
CA TYR A 519 -2.56 -39.51 -1.27
C TYR A 519 -1.37 -39.77 -0.33
N ALA A 520 -1.34 -40.94 0.29
CA ALA A 520 -0.25 -41.39 1.16
C ALA A 520 0.46 -42.61 0.52
N ALA A 521 0.96 -43.53 1.34
CA ALA A 521 1.71 -44.71 0.91
C ALA A 521 0.91 -45.66 0.01
N GLY A 522 1.58 -46.72 -0.47
CA GLY A 522 1.00 -47.71 -1.38
C GLY A 522 1.14 -47.30 -2.86
N HIS A 523 0.76 -48.21 -3.76
CA HIS A 523 0.89 -48.03 -5.21
C HIS A 523 -0.34 -47.32 -5.76
N LYS A 524 -0.17 -46.15 -6.37
CA LYS A 524 -1.27 -45.36 -6.95
C LYS A 524 -1.23 -45.36 -8.48
N THR A 525 -2.41 -45.29 -9.10
CA THR A 525 -2.58 -44.97 -10.52
C THR A 525 -3.64 -43.87 -10.61
N LEU A 526 -3.20 -42.62 -10.68
CA LEU A 526 -4.07 -41.44 -10.58
C LEU A 526 -4.02 -40.68 -11.90
N ILE A 527 -5.20 -40.48 -12.51
CA ILE A 527 -5.35 -39.77 -13.79
C ILE A 527 -6.31 -38.60 -13.60
N GLY A 528 -5.91 -37.42 -14.05
CA GLY A 528 -6.63 -36.16 -13.99
C GLY A 528 -7.60 -35.92 -15.16
N GLY A 529 -7.74 -34.66 -15.56
CA GLY A 529 -8.70 -34.19 -16.56
C GLY A 529 -8.14 -33.17 -17.56
N ASP A 530 -8.98 -32.19 -17.93
CA ASP A 530 -8.70 -31.08 -18.87
C ASP A 530 -8.53 -29.70 -18.18
N ASN A 531 -8.49 -29.67 -16.84
CA ASN A 531 -8.24 -28.47 -16.04
C ASN A 531 -7.13 -28.75 -15.03
N ALA A 532 -6.45 -27.70 -14.57
CA ALA A 532 -5.29 -27.82 -13.67
C ALA A 532 -5.55 -28.72 -12.44
N ASP A 533 -4.82 -29.83 -12.35
CA ASP A 533 -4.92 -30.84 -11.30
C ASP A 533 -3.79 -30.73 -10.26
N GLU A 534 -4.03 -31.16 -9.01
CA GLU A 534 -3.02 -31.23 -7.93
C GLU A 534 -2.83 -32.67 -7.42
N PHE A 535 -1.59 -33.17 -7.39
CA PHE A 535 -1.19 -34.45 -6.82
C PHE A 535 -0.42 -34.21 -5.52
N ILE A 536 -1.06 -34.43 -4.38
CA ILE A 536 -0.58 -34.03 -3.06
C ILE A 536 -0.15 -35.27 -2.26
N PHE A 537 1.15 -35.52 -2.19
CA PHE A 537 1.73 -36.63 -1.46
C PHE A 537 1.86 -36.29 0.03
N GLU A 538 0.86 -36.66 0.82
CA GLU A 538 0.84 -36.48 2.29
C GLU A 538 1.81 -37.44 3.00
N GLY A 539 2.14 -38.58 2.38
CA GLY A 539 3.11 -39.54 2.89
C GLY A 539 4.58 -39.12 2.80
N ALA A 540 4.90 -38.00 2.15
CA ALA A 540 6.28 -37.64 1.77
C ALA A 540 7.24 -37.56 2.96
N ALA A 541 6.86 -36.85 4.03
CA ALA A 541 7.69 -36.72 5.23
C ALA A 541 7.85 -38.05 6.00
N ASP A 542 6.82 -38.89 6.04
CA ASP A 542 6.84 -40.13 6.83
C ASP A 542 7.54 -41.27 6.10
N LEU A 543 7.54 -41.27 4.76
CA LEU A 543 8.35 -42.18 3.95
C LEU A 543 9.87 -41.99 4.20
N LEU A 544 10.32 -40.73 4.36
CA LEU A 544 11.71 -40.41 4.71
C LEU A 544 12.08 -40.79 6.16
N LYS A 545 11.10 -40.85 7.07
CA LYS A 545 11.30 -41.27 8.48
C LYS A 545 11.30 -42.79 8.65
N THR A 546 10.34 -43.48 8.02
CA THR A 546 10.07 -44.91 8.23
C THR A 546 10.84 -45.83 7.28
N GLY A 547 11.17 -45.35 6.08
CA GLY A 547 12.08 -46.02 5.16
C GLY A 547 11.54 -47.29 4.50
N THR A 548 10.22 -47.49 4.44
CA THR A 548 9.59 -48.64 3.76
C THR A 548 10.07 -48.83 2.32
N ASP A 549 10.24 -50.08 1.90
CA ASP A 549 10.46 -50.45 0.50
C ASP A 549 9.14 -50.76 -0.18
N GLN A 550 8.75 -49.92 -1.15
CA GLN A 550 7.67 -50.21 -2.09
C GLN A 550 8.26 -50.79 -3.37
N ALA A 551 7.86 -52.02 -3.71
CA ALA A 551 8.37 -52.75 -4.88
C ALA A 551 7.64 -52.41 -6.21
N LEU A 552 6.70 -51.46 -6.18
CA LEU A 552 5.88 -51.04 -7.31
C LEU A 552 5.88 -49.50 -7.42
N ILE A 553 6.18 -48.99 -8.61
CA ILE A 553 6.23 -47.57 -8.95
C ILE A 553 4.80 -47.10 -9.24
N SER A 554 4.40 -45.94 -8.70
CA SER A 554 3.07 -45.36 -8.94
C SER A 554 3.01 -44.59 -10.27
N GLU A 555 1.84 -44.53 -10.90
CA GLU A 555 1.61 -43.73 -12.12
C GLU A 555 0.79 -42.49 -11.76
N LEU A 556 1.33 -41.30 -11.99
CA LEU A 556 0.64 -40.03 -11.81
C LEU A 556 0.52 -39.32 -13.15
N LYS A 557 -0.70 -38.96 -13.52
CA LYS A 557 -1.00 -38.26 -14.76
C LYS A 557 -1.98 -37.14 -14.52
N GLY A 558 -1.63 -35.89 -14.83
CA GLY A 558 -2.59 -34.79 -14.92
C GLY A 558 -3.49 -35.01 -16.13
N GLY A 559 -3.35 -34.19 -17.17
CA GLY A 559 -3.90 -34.54 -18.47
C GLY A 559 -3.67 -33.47 -19.52
N ALA A 560 -4.64 -32.57 -19.62
CA ALA A 560 -4.45 -31.24 -20.15
C ALA A 560 -4.79 -30.25 -19.03
N GLY A 561 -3.98 -29.21 -18.85
CA GLY A 561 -4.10 -28.36 -17.67
C GLY A 561 -2.84 -27.54 -17.44
N ASN A 562 -2.46 -27.44 -16.18
CA ASN A 562 -1.17 -26.90 -15.73
C ASN A 562 -0.93 -27.52 -14.35
N ASP A 563 -0.41 -28.73 -14.36
CA ASP A 563 -0.69 -29.72 -13.32
C ASP A 563 0.47 -29.77 -12.31
N THR A 564 0.14 -29.99 -11.04
CA THR A 564 1.06 -29.73 -9.92
C THR A 564 1.29 -30.95 -9.03
N LEU A 565 2.55 -31.38 -8.90
CA LEU A 565 2.97 -32.33 -7.87
C LEU A 565 3.35 -31.59 -6.58
N LYS A 566 2.88 -32.05 -5.43
CA LYS A 566 3.13 -31.42 -4.13
C LYS A 566 3.57 -32.44 -3.10
N LEU A 567 4.70 -32.20 -2.46
CA LEU A 567 5.23 -33.03 -1.39
C LEU A 567 4.87 -32.40 -0.04
N SER A 568 3.96 -33.04 0.71
CA SER A 568 3.38 -32.47 1.93
C SER A 568 4.03 -33.00 3.21
N GLY A 569 3.98 -32.15 4.25
CA GLY A 569 4.57 -32.41 5.56
C GLY A 569 5.79 -31.53 5.86
N ASP A 570 6.50 -31.88 6.93
CA ASP A 570 7.74 -31.26 7.38
C ASP A 570 8.73 -32.34 7.83
N PHE A 571 10.01 -32.15 7.49
CA PHE A 571 11.08 -33.12 7.73
C PHE A 571 12.27 -32.46 8.44
N PRO A 572 12.28 -32.40 9.78
CA PRO A 572 13.37 -31.80 10.54
C PRO A 572 14.67 -32.63 10.44
N GLU A 573 15.78 -31.94 10.15
CA GLU A 573 17.08 -32.53 9.82
C GLU A 573 17.62 -33.51 10.88
N THR A 574 17.49 -34.83 10.65
CA THR A 574 18.09 -35.85 11.54
C THR A 574 18.44 -37.19 10.88
N ASN A 575 17.80 -37.62 9.78
CA ASN A 575 18.08 -38.94 9.19
C ASN A 575 19.41 -38.98 8.44
N ALA A 576 20.26 -39.96 8.73
CA ALA A 576 21.60 -40.12 8.16
C ALA A 576 21.68 -41.11 6.98
N GLU A 577 20.53 -41.53 6.43
CA GLU A 577 20.43 -42.44 5.27
C GLU A 577 19.50 -41.97 4.13
N ARG A 578 18.52 -41.10 4.40
CA ARG A 578 17.58 -40.56 3.41
C ARG A 578 17.32 -39.08 3.67
N TYR A 579 17.33 -38.27 2.62
CA TYR A 579 17.43 -36.80 2.77
C TYR A 579 16.34 -35.98 2.07
N GLY A 580 15.67 -36.54 1.07
CA GLY A 580 14.58 -35.88 0.32
C GLY A 580 14.21 -36.62 -0.96
N PHE A 581 13.69 -35.89 -1.94
CA PHE A 581 13.20 -36.42 -3.21
C PHE A 581 13.92 -35.80 -4.42
N ARG A 582 14.04 -36.57 -5.51
CA ARG A 582 14.30 -36.05 -6.86
C ARG A 582 13.00 -36.05 -7.63
N VAL A 583 12.64 -34.93 -8.24
CA VAL A 583 11.53 -34.80 -9.20
C VAL A 583 12.13 -34.35 -10.53
N ASP A 584 11.86 -35.08 -11.60
CA ASP A 584 12.49 -34.89 -12.91
C ASP A 584 11.38 -34.86 -13.98
N LEU A 585 10.85 -33.66 -14.24
CA LEU A 585 9.67 -33.43 -15.08
C LEU A 585 9.98 -33.68 -16.57
N HIS A 586 11.19 -33.37 -17.03
CA HIS A 586 11.65 -33.70 -18.38
C HIS A 586 11.60 -35.21 -18.67
N LYS A 587 12.03 -36.07 -17.74
CA LYS A 587 11.90 -37.53 -17.89
C LYS A 587 10.53 -38.08 -17.51
N GLY A 588 9.80 -37.38 -16.65
CA GLY A 588 8.59 -37.88 -16.02
C GLY A 588 8.86 -38.89 -14.89
N GLU A 589 9.84 -38.65 -14.01
CA GLU A 589 10.14 -39.54 -12.86
C GLU A 589 10.22 -38.80 -11.51
N MET A 590 9.78 -39.47 -10.44
CA MET A 590 10.05 -39.09 -9.06
C MET A 590 10.76 -40.24 -8.33
N SER A 591 11.84 -39.92 -7.62
CA SER A 591 12.68 -40.85 -6.85
C SER A 591 12.99 -40.32 -5.44
N LEU A 592 13.36 -41.22 -4.52
CA LEU A 592 13.94 -40.85 -3.23
C LEU A 592 15.44 -40.64 -3.37
N LEU A 593 15.96 -39.60 -2.70
CA LEU A 593 17.38 -39.37 -2.48
C LEU A 593 17.86 -40.20 -1.29
N VAL A 594 18.59 -41.28 -1.57
CA VAL A 594 19.17 -42.17 -0.56
C VAL A 594 20.69 -42.04 -0.54
N LYS A 595 21.27 -42.26 0.64
CA LYS A 595 22.73 -42.26 0.82
C LYS A 595 23.39 -43.25 -0.16
N PRO A 596 24.40 -42.82 -0.93
CA PRO A 596 24.98 -43.67 -1.96
C PRO A 596 25.82 -44.80 -1.36
N PRO A 597 25.91 -45.96 -2.04
CA PRO A 597 26.68 -47.12 -1.58
C PRO A 597 28.20 -46.87 -1.62
N THR A 598 28.66 -45.89 -2.41
CA THR A 598 30.06 -45.42 -2.44
C THR A 598 30.14 -43.89 -2.41
N PRO A 599 31.24 -43.27 -1.94
CA PRO A 599 31.39 -41.80 -1.90
C PRO A 599 31.54 -41.11 -3.27
N LYS A 600 31.22 -41.76 -4.39
CA LYS A 600 31.46 -41.25 -5.76
C LYS A 600 30.24 -41.30 -6.68
N GLU A 601 29.10 -41.76 -6.19
CA GLU A 601 27.88 -41.97 -6.95
C GLU A 601 26.71 -41.24 -6.26
N GLN A 602 25.64 -40.89 -6.98
CA GLN A 602 24.33 -40.58 -6.40
C GLN A 602 23.47 -41.84 -6.48
N ALA A 603 22.61 -42.07 -5.49
CA ALA A 603 21.71 -43.22 -5.46
C ALA A 603 20.25 -42.75 -5.36
N TYR A 604 19.47 -43.11 -6.37
CA TYR A 604 18.05 -42.82 -6.49
C TYR A 604 17.24 -44.11 -6.33
N ARG A 605 16.12 -44.06 -5.61
CA ARG A 605 15.12 -45.15 -5.61
C ARG A 605 13.83 -44.66 -6.28
N PRO A 606 13.44 -45.19 -7.45
CA PRO A 606 12.18 -44.82 -8.12
C PRO A 606 10.95 -44.98 -7.22
N HIS A 607 9.99 -44.07 -7.36
CA HIS A 607 8.75 -44.04 -6.59
C HIS A 607 7.51 -43.82 -7.47
N SER A 608 7.55 -42.84 -8.38
CA SER A 608 6.45 -42.56 -9.31
C SER A 608 6.96 -42.22 -10.71
N ASN A 609 6.19 -42.59 -11.72
CA ASN A 609 6.23 -42.01 -13.05
C ASN A 609 5.24 -40.82 -13.10
N LEU A 610 5.56 -39.80 -13.88
CA LEU A 610 4.84 -38.53 -14.01
C LEU A 610 4.53 -38.27 -15.50
N GLN A 611 3.28 -37.90 -15.84
CA GLN A 611 2.85 -37.58 -17.20
C GLN A 611 1.94 -36.35 -17.17
N SER A 612 2.16 -35.32 -18.01
CA SER A 612 1.44 -34.04 -17.91
C SER A 612 1.46 -33.48 -16.48
N ILE A 613 2.66 -33.11 -16.01
CA ILE A 613 2.88 -32.43 -14.73
C ILE A 613 4.01 -31.42 -14.96
N GLU A 614 3.66 -30.13 -14.91
CA GLU A 614 4.55 -29.01 -15.26
C GLU A 614 5.04 -28.23 -14.03
N ASN A 615 4.51 -28.54 -12.84
CA ASN A 615 4.69 -27.73 -11.64
C ASN A 615 5.02 -28.60 -10.42
N VAL A 616 5.84 -28.09 -9.49
CA VAL A 616 6.21 -28.83 -8.27
C VAL A 616 6.29 -27.95 -7.03
N GLU A 617 5.83 -28.46 -5.88
CA GLU A 617 6.05 -27.89 -4.55
C GLU A 617 6.81 -28.90 -3.68
N THR A 618 8.04 -28.55 -3.28
CA THR A 618 8.98 -29.46 -2.61
C THR A 618 8.68 -29.62 -1.12
N LEU A 619 9.22 -30.68 -0.52
CA LEU A 619 9.01 -31.00 0.89
C LEU A 619 9.82 -30.07 1.80
N ALA A 620 9.15 -29.49 2.80
CA ALA A 620 9.79 -28.62 3.79
C ALA A 620 10.82 -29.37 4.66
N GLY A 621 11.95 -28.71 4.95
CA GLY A 621 13.06 -29.24 5.76
C GLY A 621 13.95 -30.31 5.08
N ALA A 622 13.41 -31.04 4.12
CA ALA A 622 14.15 -32.01 3.30
C ALA A 622 15.15 -31.33 2.34
N THR A 623 16.11 -32.09 1.83
CA THR A 623 17.04 -31.69 0.75
C THR A 623 16.59 -32.34 -0.55
N ASN A 624 16.07 -31.58 -1.52
CA ASN A 624 15.46 -32.13 -2.74
C ASN A 624 16.23 -31.74 -4.01
N GLU A 625 16.10 -32.55 -5.06
CA GLU A 625 16.55 -32.24 -6.43
C GLU A 625 15.31 -32.01 -7.32
N VAL A 626 15.31 -30.95 -8.13
CA VAL A 626 14.25 -30.71 -9.13
C VAL A 626 14.89 -30.50 -10.50
N VAL A 627 14.40 -31.20 -11.52
CA VAL A 627 14.62 -30.88 -12.93
C VAL A 627 13.26 -30.60 -13.56
N GLY A 628 13.10 -29.44 -14.17
CA GLY A 628 11.90 -29.05 -14.91
C GLY A 628 11.87 -29.64 -16.32
N ASN A 629 11.30 -28.92 -17.28
CA ASN A 629 11.17 -29.34 -18.68
C ASN A 629 11.37 -28.16 -19.67
N ASP A 630 11.15 -28.40 -20.98
CA ASP A 630 11.31 -27.40 -22.05
C ASP A 630 10.07 -26.48 -22.21
N GLY A 631 9.34 -26.24 -21.13
CA GLY A 631 8.15 -25.39 -21.06
C GLY A 631 8.05 -24.67 -19.71
N PRO A 632 7.18 -23.66 -19.57
CA PRO A 632 7.11 -22.83 -18.37
C PRO A 632 6.68 -23.67 -17.14
N ASN A 633 7.49 -23.67 -16.08
CA ASN A 633 7.27 -24.44 -14.86
C ASN A 633 7.12 -23.53 -13.63
N ILE A 634 6.21 -23.89 -12.71
CA ILE A 634 6.12 -23.25 -11.37
C ILE A 634 6.75 -24.17 -10.32
N ILE A 635 7.90 -23.74 -9.78
CA ILE A 635 8.71 -24.51 -8.83
C ILE A 635 8.71 -23.81 -7.47
N LYS A 636 8.11 -24.44 -6.46
CA LYS A 636 8.00 -23.90 -5.08
C LYS A 636 8.93 -24.66 -4.14
N SER A 637 10.11 -24.08 -3.91
CA SER A 637 11.13 -24.58 -2.99
C SER A 637 10.78 -24.28 -1.54
N ARG A 638 10.64 -25.33 -0.71
CA ARG A 638 10.48 -25.26 0.75
C ARG A 638 11.61 -25.92 1.53
N GLY A 639 12.42 -26.74 0.86
CA GLY A 639 13.49 -27.51 1.46
C GLY A 639 14.84 -26.82 1.39
N ARG A 640 15.88 -27.64 1.25
CA ARG A 640 17.24 -27.28 0.84
C ARG A 640 17.46 -27.80 -0.57
N ASP A 641 16.88 -27.09 -1.52
CA ASP A 641 16.65 -27.66 -2.85
C ASP A 641 17.71 -27.22 -3.86
N ASP A 642 18.10 -28.12 -4.77
CA ASP A 642 18.87 -27.80 -5.98
C ASP A 642 17.97 -28.03 -7.21
N ILE A 643 17.86 -27.00 -8.05
CA ILE A 643 16.82 -26.88 -9.07
C ILE A 643 17.47 -26.56 -10.42
N ASP A 644 17.08 -27.28 -11.46
CA ASP A 644 17.41 -27.00 -12.85
C ASP A 644 16.08 -26.83 -13.60
N ALA A 645 15.64 -25.59 -13.83
CA ALA A 645 14.28 -25.31 -14.31
C ALA A 645 14.08 -25.77 -15.77
N GLY A 646 15.11 -25.64 -16.62
CA GLY A 646 15.15 -26.21 -17.95
C GLY A 646 15.23 -25.12 -19.03
N ALA A 647 14.14 -24.92 -19.76
CA ALA A 647 14.00 -23.84 -20.72
C ALA A 647 12.53 -23.42 -20.83
N GLY A 648 12.21 -22.15 -20.57
CA GLY A 648 10.82 -21.73 -20.45
C GLY A 648 10.62 -20.22 -20.25
N GLU A 649 9.62 -19.88 -19.44
CA GLU A 649 9.51 -18.59 -18.76
C GLU A 649 9.11 -18.93 -17.30
N ASP A 650 10.10 -19.37 -16.53
CA ASP A 650 9.92 -20.19 -15.32
C ASP A 650 9.72 -19.35 -14.05
N GLN A 651 9.03 -19.93 -13.06
CA GLN A 651 8.63 -19.24 -11.83
C GLN A 651 9.09 -19.99 -10.58
N VAL A 652 10.24 -19.58 -10.04
CA VAL A 652 10.94 -20.29 -8.95
C VAL A 652 10.80 -19.54 -7.62
N TYR A 653 9.98 -20.08 -6.72
CA TYR A 653 9.72 -19.53 -5.39
C TYR A 653 10.67 -20.16 -4.36
N MET A 654 11.69 -19.41 -3.92
CA MET A 654 12.67 -19.81 -2.91
C MET A 654 12.17 -19.42 -1.50
N LEU A 655 11.37 -20.31 -0.89
CA LEU A 655 10.76 -20.09 0.43
C LEU A 655 11.60 -20.65 1.59
N GLY A 656 12.56 -21.54 1.30
CA GLY A 656 13.45 -22.17 2.28
C GLY A 656 14.62 -21.30 2.76
N HIS A 657 15.32 -21.80 3.79
CA HIS A 657 16.54 -21.19 4.34
C HIS A 657 17.71 -21.17 3.33
N SER A 658 17.80 -22.20 2.49
CA SER A 658 18.80 -22.28 1.42
C SER A 658 18.24 -23.00 0.21
N ALA A 659 18.56 -22.53 -0.99
CA ALA A 659 18.17 -23.15 -2.25
C ALA A 659 19.16 -22.74 -3.35
N SER A 660 19.26 -23.56 -4.38
CA SER A 660 20.03 -23.32 -5.59
C SER A 660 19.09 -23.53 -6.78
N ALA A 661 19.07 -22.60 -7.73
CA ALA A 661 18.30 -22.76 -8.96
C ALA A 661 19.10 -22.29 -10.18
N ASN A 662 19.01 -23.04 -11.26
CA ASN A 662 19.34 -22.62 -12.61
C ASN A 662 18.03 -22.34 -13.36
N GLY A 663 17.85 -21.14 -13.93
CA GLY A 663 16.73 -20.88 -14.85
C GLY A 663 16.94 -21.60 -16.18
N GLY A 664 18.18 -21.59 -16.66
CA GLY A 664 18.56 -22.22 -17.92
C GLY A 664 18.37 -21.26 -19.07
N LYS A 665 17.25 -21.37 -19.80
CA LYS A 665 16.96 -20.54 -20.98
C LYS A 665 15.54 -19.99 -20.99
N GLY A 666 15.38 -18.74 -20.57
CA GLY A 666 14.07 -18.14 -20.55
C GLY A 666 14.03 -16.72 -20.00
N LYS A 667 12.80 -16.25 -19.77
CA LYS A 667 12.50 -15.02 -19.02
C LYS A 667 12.02 -15.40 -17.63
N ASP A 668 12.97 -15.78 -16.79
CA ASP A 668 12.66 -16.47 -15.55
C ASP A 668 12.47 -15.48 -14.38
N ALA A 669 11.60 -15.87 -13.46
CA ALA A 669 11.11 -15.06 -12.36
C ALA A 669 11.31 -15.77 -11.02
N TYR A 670 12.15 -15.19 -10.16
CA TYR A 670 12.46 -15.72 -8.83
C TYR A 670 11.73 -14.94 -7.75
N ALA A 671 11.19 -15.63 -6.75
CA ALA A 671 10.58 -15.02 -5.56
C ALA A 671 11.29 -15.52 -4.30
N ILE A 672 12.04 -14.64 -3.62
CA ILE A 672 12.96 -15.00 -2.52
C ILE A 672 12.41 -14.52 -1.17
N ALA A 673 12.00 -15.48 -0.32
CA ALA A 673 11.48 -15.19 1.02
C ALA A 673 12.57 -14.66 1.97
N HIS A 674 12.20 -13.72 2.84
CA HIS A 674 13.08 -13.17 3.88
C HIS A 674 13.16 -14.10 5.10
N VAL A 675 13.97 -15.16 4.96
CA VAL A 675 14.27 -16.14 6.02
C VAL A 675 15.79 -16.34 6.12
N PRO A 676 16.41 -16.33 7.33
CA PRO A 676 17.87 -16.33 7.46
C PRO A 676 18.56 -17.50 6.73
N GLY A 677 19.66 -17.24 6.04
CA GLY A 677 20.40 -18.24 5.26
C GLY A 677 20.89 -17.73 3.90
N GLN A 678 21.21 -18.64 2.98
CA GLN A 678 21.79 -18.31 1.67
C GLN A 678 21.10 -19.05 0.52
N VAL A 679 20.68 -18.32 -0.50
CA VAL A 679 20.21 -18.90 -1.77
C VAL A 679 21.12 -18.50 -2.94
N SER A 680 21.08 -19.24 -4.04
CA SER A 680 21.80 -18.90 -5.26
C SER A 680 21.00 -19.14 -6.54
N ILE A 681 21.20 -18.26 -7.52
CA ILE A 681 20.59 -18.34 -8.86
C ILE A 681 21.73 -18.50 -9.89
N VAL A 682 21.52 -19.32 -10.91
CA VAL A 682 22.33 -19.42 -12.13
C VAL A 682 21.44 -19.01 -13.29
N GLU A 683 21.94 -18.12 -14.15
CA GLU A 683 21.17 -17.50 -15.23
C GLU A 683 22.10 -17.23 -16.42
N ASP A 684 21.68 -17.55 -17.65
CA ASP A 684 22.57 -17.56 -18.81
C ASP A 684 22.97 -16.15 -19.29
N GLY A 685 22.03 -15.20 -19.19
CA GLY A 685 22.20 -13.80 -19.58
C GLY A 685 21.78 -13.48 -21.02
N GLU A 686 21.12 -14.40 -21.74
CA GLU A 686 20.61 -14.17 -23.10
C GLU A 686 19.25 -13.45 -23.10
N ASP A 687 18.34 -13.81 -22.18
CA ASP A 687 17.08 -13.09 -21.92
C ASP A 687 17.13 -12.33 -20.57
N PRO A 688 16.14 -11.47 -20.22
CA PRO A 688 16.11 -10.71 -18.97
C PRO A 688 15.34 -11.39 -17.83
N SER A 689 15.98 -11.49 -16.66
CA SER A 689 15.47 -12.16 -15.45
C SER A 689 14.89 -11.18 -14.43
N ILE A 690 13.88 -11.62 -13.67
CA ILE A 690 13.26 -10.83 -12.59
C ILE A 690 13.47 -11.53 -11.23
N ILE A 691 14.00 -10.80 -10.25
CA ILE A 691 14.25 -11.30 -8.89
C ILE A 691 13.42 -10.49 -7.90
N ALA A 692 12.25 -11.01 -7.51
CA ALA A 692 11.43 -10.46 -6.45
C ALA A 692 11.99 -10.85 -5.07
N LEU A 693 12.36 -9.85 -4.28
CA LEU A 693 12.82 -9.97 -2.90
C LEU A 693 11.64 -9.63 -1.98
N ASP A 694 11.22 -10.55 -1.11
CA ASP A 694 10.20 -10.31 -0.08
C ASP A 694 10.77 -9.47 1.10
N TRP A 695 11.63 -8.52 0.78
CA TRP A 695 12.43 -7.71 1.71
C TRP A 695 12.12 -6.24 1.44
N ARG A 696 12.05 -5.41 2.47
CA ARG A 696 12.04 -3.94 2.29
C ARG A 696 13.41 -3.46 1.78
N SER A 697 13.41 -2.41 0.96
CA SER A 697 14.63 -1.81 0.42
C SER A 697 15.61 -1.34 1.50
N ASP A 698 15.11 -0.86 2.65
CA ASP A 698 15.93 -0.37 3.76
C ASP A 698 16.62 -1.47 4.60
N LEU A 699 16.28 -2.74 4.35
CA LEU A 699 16.95 -3.90 4.98
C LEU A 699 18.12 -4.45 4.14
N ILE A 700 18.34 -3.93 2.92
CA ILE A 700 19.46 -4.35 2.05
C ILE A 700 20.73 -3.63 2.49
N GLU A 701 21.73 -4.41 2.91
CA GLU A 701 22.98 -3.91 3.52
C GLU A 701 24.08 -3.66 2.48
N SER A 702 24.19 -4.49 1.44
CA SER A 702 25.19 -4.30 0.37
C SER A 702 24.91 -5.12 -0.90
N TRP A 703 25.51 -4.64 -2.00
CA TRP A 703 25.60 -5.29 -3.31
C TRP A 703 27.07 -5.36 -3.70
N LYS A 704 27.58 -6.56 -4.03
CA LYS A 704 29.03 -6.78 -4.25
C LYS A 704 29.28 -7.83 -5.32
N ILE A 705 30.37 -7.69 -6.09
CA ILE A 705 30.92 -8.79 -6.90
C ILE A 705 31.94 -9.55 -6.07
N GLU A 706 31.66 -10.82 -5.78
CA GLU A 706 32.59 -11.76 -5.16
C GLU A 706 33.01 -12.80 -6.20
N ASN A 707 34.31 -12.89 -6.49
CA ASN A 707 34.86 -13.76 -7.54
C ASN A 707 34.16 -13.54 -8.90
N ARG A 708 33.11 -14.30 -9.22
CA ARG A 708 32.33 -14.24 -10.47
C ARG A 708 30.82 -14.08 -10.23
N GLU A 709 30.42 -13.79 -9.01
CA GLU A 709 29.04 -13.78 -8.53
C GLU A 709 28.62 -12.36 -8.11
N LEU A 710 27.36 -11.98 -8.37
CA LEU A 710 26.73 -10.83 -7.70
C LEU A 710 26.13 -11.32 -6.38
N VAL A 711 26.51 -10.69 -5.28
CA VAL A 711 26.13 -11.03 -3.91
C VAL A 711 25.33 -9.87 -3.32
N ILE A 712 24.13 -10.18 -2.87
CA ILE A 712 23.21 -9.25 -2.21
C ILE A 712 22.97 -9.74 -0.78
N THR A 713 23.17 -8.88 0.21
CA THR A 713 23.02 -9.21 1.63
C THR A 713 21.98 -8.31 2.30
N SER A 714 21.08 -8.88 3.10
CA SER A 714 20.15 -8.13 3.96
C SER A 714 20.20 -8.58 5.43
N GLY A 715 19.87 -7.65 6.32
CA GLY A 715 19.65 -7.87 7.76
C GLY A 715 18.17 -7.98 8.13
N PHE A 716 17.87 -8.19 9.41
CA PHE A 716 16.49 -8.32 9.91
C PHE A 716 16.14 -7.21 10.92
N GLU A 717 14.86 -6.82 10.96
CA GLU A 717 14.36 -5.77 11.86
C GLU A 717 14.47 -6.17 13.35
N PHE A 718 14.35 -7.47 13.64
CA PHE A 718 14.32 -8.05 15.00
C PHE A 718 15.62 -8.73 15.43
N ASP A 719 16.52 -9.03 14.50
CA ASP A 719 17.79 -9.71 14.76
C ASP A 719 18.90 -9.07 13.91
N ASP A 720 19.96 -8.63 14.59
CA ASP A 720 21.08 -7.92 13.95
C ASP A 720 22.19 -8.90 13.50
N ALA A 721 22.15 -10.15 13.98
CA ALA A 721 23.10 -11.22 13.67
C ALA A 721 22.64 -12.08 12.47
N SER A 722 21.35 -12.38 12.35
CA SER A 722 20.79 -13.05 11.16
C SER A 722 21.01 -12.23 9.88
N LYS A 723 21.27 -12.93 8.77
CA LYS A 723 21.39 -12.36 7.41
C LYS A 723 20.68 -13.26 6.40
N LYS A 724 20.17 -12.67 5.31
CA LYS A 724 19.85 -13.39 4.07
C LYS A 724 20.91 -13.00 3.03
N VAL A 725 21.46 -13.99 2.34
CA VAL A 725 22.41 -13.80 1.24
C VAL A 725 21.82 -14.38 -0.04
N VAL A 726 21.87 -13.62 -1.13
CA VAL A 726 21.50 -14.07 -2.49
C VAL A 726 22.74 -13.99 -3.36
N ARG A 727 23.09 -15.10 -4.02
CA ARG A 727 24.24 -15.19 -4.94
C ARG A 727 23.77 -15.45 -6.36
N ILE A 728 23.83 -14.46 -7.24
CA ILE A 728 23.68 -14.69 -8.68
C ILE A 728 25.05 -15.16 -9.20
N LYS A 729 25.14 -16.44 -9.55
CA LYS A 729 26.34 -17.11 -10.05
C LYS A 729 26.59 -16.77 -11.52
N ASN A 730 27.83 -16.91 -11.97
CA ASN A 730 28.26 -16.74 -13.37
C ASN A 730 27.94 -15.38 -14.02
N VAL A 731 27.68 -14.33 -13.22
CA VAL A 731 27.55 -12.93 -13.69
C VAL A 731 28.80 -12.50 -14.46
N TYR A 732 29.99 -12.98 -14.08
CA TYR A 732 31.24 -12.79 -14.83
C TYR A 732 31.86 -14.11 -15.30
N GLN A 733 32.47 -14.07 -16.48
CA GLN A 733 33.40 -15.09 -16.97
C GLN A 733 34.85 -14.64 -16.68
N GLN A 734 35.76 -15.58 -16.43
CA GLN A 734 37.19 -15.31 -16.28
C GLN A 734 37.90 -15.50 -17.63
N THR A 735 38.59 -14.48 -18.11
CA THR A 735 39.33 -14.49 -19.38
C THR A 735 40.75 -13.98 -19.12
N ALA A 736 41.72 -14.90 -19.04
CA ALA A 736 43.05 -14.63 -18.47
C ALA A 736 42.93 -13.98 -17.08
N ASP A 737 43.69 -12.92 -16.79
CA ASP A 737 43.64 -12.20 -15.50
C ASP A 737 42.41 -11.29 -15.34
N LYS A 738 41.55 -11.18 -16.37
CA LYS A 738 40.45 -10.23 -16.45
C LYS A 738 39.09 -10.92 -16.32
N ARG A 739 38.19 -10.34 -15.52
CA ARG A 739 36.78 -10.75 -15.46
C ARG A 739 35.98 -9.97 -16.49
N THR A 740 35.19 -10.63 -17.32
CA THR A 740 34.31 -10.02 -18.33
C THR A 740 32.85 -10.30 -17.99
N LEU A 741 31.98 -9.30 -18.15
CA LEU A 741 30.55 -9.45 -17.87
C LEU A 741 29.95 -10.51 -18.81
N ASN A 742 29.23 -11.48 -18.23
CA ASN A 742 28.57 -12.57 -18.94
C ASN A 742 27.05 -12.40 -18.88
N ASN A 743 26.50 -12.20 -17.68
CA ASN A 743 25.10 -11.90 -17.47
C ASN A 743 24.96 -10.55 -16.76
N GLY A 744 24.15 -9.64 -17.32
CA GLY A 744 23.81 -8.35 -16.72
C GLY A 744 22.35 -7.92 -16.90
N LYS A 745 21.44 -8.81 -17.34
CA LYS A 745 20.05 -8.47 -17.67
C LYS A 745 19.10 -8.66 -16.47
N LEU A 746 19.57 -8.31 -15.27
CA LEU A 746 18.96 -8.67 -13.98
C LEU A 746 18.16 -7.49 -13.40
N THR A 747 16.85 -7.65 -13.22
CA THR A 747 15.99 -6.67 -12.52
C THR A 747 15.55 -7.21 -11.16
N PHE A 748 15.81 -6.47 -10.09
CA PHE A 748 15.37 -6.81 -8.74
C PHE A 748 14.17 -5.96 -8.33
N ILE A 749 13.22 -6.55 -7.60
CA ILE A 749 12.00 -5.87 -7.12
C ILE A 749 11.87 -6.13 -5.62
N THR A 750 11.71 -5.08 -4.82
CA THR A 750 11.57 -5.20 -3.34
C THR A 750 10.11 -5.27 -2.90
N GLN A 751 9.85 -5.69 -1.65
CA GLN A 751 8.52 -5.78 -1.05
C GLN A 751 7.80 -4.41 -0.99
N ASP A 752 8.56 -3.34 -0.75
CA ASP A 752 8.11 -1.94 -0.81
C ASP A 752 8.03 -1.37 -2.25
N GLY A 753 8.33 -2.17 -3.28
CA GLY A 753 8.05 -1.87 -4.68
C GLY A 753 9.13 -1.07 -5.41
N PHE A 754 10.37 -1.02 -4.91
CA PHE A 754 11.49 -0.45 -5.67
C PHE A 754 11.90 -1.42 -6.78
N HIS A 755 12.07 -0.91 -8.01
CA HIS A 755 12.73 -1.64 -9.08
C HIS A 755 14.19 -1.19 -9.17
N LEU A 756 15.09 -2.15 -9.01
CA LEU A 756 16.52 -1.98 -8.78
C LEU A 756 17.31 -2.73 -9.85
N VAL A 757 18.30 -2.08 -10.46
CA VAL A 757 19.24 -2.73 -11.41
C VAL A 757 20.68 -2.42 -11.00
N PRO A 758 21.52 -3.45 -10.77
CA PRO A 758 22.93 -3.26 -10.43
C PRO A 758 23.71 -2.69 -11.61
N GLU A 759 24.56 -1.70 -11.39
CA GLU A 759 25.47 -1.21 -12.43
C GLU A 759 26.70 -2.11 -12.47
N LEU A 760 26.70 -3.06 -13.41
CA LEU A 760 27.73 -4.07 -13.56
C LEU A 760 28.80 -3.62 -14.58
N PRO A 761 30.07 -3.40 -14.19
CA PRO A 761 31.13 -3.06 -15.13
C PRO A 761 31.28 -4.11 -16.24
N PRO A 762 31.49 -3.71 -17.52
CA PRO A 762 31.68 -4.67 -18.61
C PRO A 762 32.93 -5.55 -18.42
N SER A 763 33.88 -5.10 -17.59
CA SER A 763 35.00 -5.93 -17.15
C SER A 763 35.61 -5.42 -15.84
N ILE A 764 36.21 -6.33 -15.06
CA ILE A 764 36.92 -6.04 -13.81
C ILE A 764 38.35 -6.61 -13.89
N GLU A 765 39.34 -5.78 -13.58
CA GLU A 765 40.78 -6.11 -13.70
C GLU A 765 41.47 -6.34 -12.34
N THR A 766 40.74 -6.19 -11.22
CA THR A 766 41.24 -6.44 -9.86
C THR A 766 41.02 -7.91 -9.44
N PRO A 767 41.84 -8.45 -8.52
CA PRO A 767 41.71 -9.83 -8.02
C PRO A 767 40.79 -9.98 -6.80
N LEU A 768 39.98 -8.97 -6.45
CA LEU A 768 39.28 -8.85 -5.16
C LEU A 768 37.77 -8.57 -5.30
N GLN A 769 37.08 -8.55 -4.15
CA GLN A 769 35.69 -8.12 -3.99
C GLN A 769 35.53 -6.66 -4.48
N VAL A 770 34.42 -6.35 -5.14
CA VAL A 770 34.10 -5.00 -5.67
C VAL A 770 32.69 -4.62 -5.22
N ASP A 771 32.51 -3.43 -4.64
CA ASP A 771 31.19 -2.89 -4.32
C ASP A 771 30.45 -2.46 -5.59
N VAL A 772 29.13 -2.68 -5.64
CA VAL A 772 28.27 -2.41 -6.79
C VAL A 772 27.28 -1.30 -6.43
N GLU A 773 27.27 -0.21 -7.20
CA GLU A 773 26.18 0.78 -7.12
C GLU A 773 24.94 0.25 -7.87
N VAL A 774 23.75 0.62 -7.41
CA VAL A 774 22.46 0.20 -7.98
C VAL A 774 21.68 1.40 -8.45
N VAL A 775 21.07 1.29 -9.63
CA VAL A 775 20.18 2.30 -10.20
C VAL A 775 18.73 1.97 -9.81
N ILE A 776 18.04 2.93 -9.20
CA ILE A 776 16.58 2.85 -9.01
C ILE A 776 15.92 3.26 -10.32
N LEU A 777 15.18 2.33 -10.93
CA LEU A 777 14.42 2.55 -12.17
C LEU A 777 12.95 2.91 -11.90
N ARG A 778 12.41 2.47 -10.75
CA ARG A 778 11.13 2.89 -10.18
C ARG A 778 11.30 2.93 -8.67
N GLN A 779 11.03 4.07 -8.05
CA GLN A 779 10.99 4.18 -6.59
C GLN A 779 9.77 3.40 -6.05
N GLY A 780 9.92 2.77 -4.89
CA GLY A 780 8.82 2.14 -4.16
C GLY A 780 8.10 3.09 -3.19
N ILE A 781 7.13 2.55 -2.45
CA ILE A 781 6.37 3.28 -1.44
C ILE A 781 7.19 3.31 -0.14
N ARG A 782 7.87 4.44 0.12
CA ARG A 782 8.58 4.65 1.39
C ARG A 782 7.57 4.90 2.52
N HIS A 783 7.66 4.14 3.60
CA HIS A 783 6.90 4.41 4.82
C HIS A 783 7.52 5.57 5.60
N LEU A 784 7.10 6.80 5.29
CA LEU A 784 7.49 8.00 6.01
C LEU A 784 7.01 7.97 7.48
N PRO A 785 7.80 8.45 8.44
CA PRO A 785 7.42 8.47 9.85
C PRO A 785 6.33 9.50 10.15
N VAL A 786 5.47 9.18 11.12
CA VAL A 786 4.44 10.09 11.62
C VAL A 786 5.06 11.20 12.47
N ILE A 787 4.78 12.46 12.13
CA ILE A 787 5.23 13.64 12.88
C ILE A 787 4.53 13.64 14.25
N VAL A 788 5.31 13.61 15.34
CA VAL A 788 4.75 13.52 16.69
C VAL A 788 4.44 14.90 17.26
N PHE A 789 3.17 15.30 17.26
CA PHE A 789 2.68 16.54 17.88
C PHE A 789 2.34 16.41 19.37
N ASP A 790 1.76 15.28 19.79
CA ASP A 790 1.36 15.06 21.18
C ASP A 790 2.52 14.85 22.15
N THR A 791 2.27 15.07 23.44
CA THR A 791 3.22 14.76 24.53
C THR A 791 3.13 13.31 24.99
N GLU A 792 2.05 12.58 24.69
CA GLU A 792 1.94 11.14 24.91
C GLU A 792 1.35 10.42 23.69
N CYS A 793 2.01 9.36 23.23
CA CYS A 793 1.62 8.57 22.07
C CYS A 793 1.37 7.10 22.48
N THR A 794 0.25 6.52 22.04
CA THR A 794 -0.02 5.08 22.24
C THR A 794 0.64 4.29 21.12
N VAL A 795 1.45 3.28 21.48
CA VAL A 795 2.08 2.36 20.52
C VAL A 795 1.05 1.30 20.07
N PRO A 796 0.87 1.06 18.76
CA PRO A 796 0.01 -0.01 18.24
C PRO A 796 0.59 -1.40 18.56
N HIS A 797 -0.28 -2.40 18.69
CA HIS A 797 0.09 -3.78 19.06
C HIS A 797 -0.10 -4.80 17.92
N ASP A 798 -0.70 -4.34 16.82
CA ASP A 798 -1.24 -5.08 15.68
C ASP A 798 -0.44 -4.84 14.38
N LYS A 799 0.32 -3.75 14.32
CA LYS A 799 1.14 -3.34 13.15
C LYS A 799 2.41 -2.62 13.58
N SER A 800 3.50 -2.78 12.81
CA SER A 800 4.69 -1.95 12.97
C SER A 800 4.37 -0.47 12.73
N SER A 801 5.17 0.43 13.33
CA SER A 801 4.99 1.87 13.22
C SER A 801 6.31 2.63 13.15
N SER A 802 6.29 3.83 12.55
CA SER A 802 7.44 4.74 12.55
C SER A 802 7.00 6.15 12.93
N TYR A 803 7.78 6.80 13.77
CA TYR A 803 7.51 8.13 14.32
C TYR A 803 8.73 9.04 14.19
N TRP A 804 8.50 10.34 13.99
CA TRP A 804 9.54 11.35 13.98
C TRP A 804 9.36 12.33 15.14
N VAL A 805 10.43 12.56 15.89
CA VAL A 805 10.46 13.40 17.10
C VAL A 805 11.43 14.56 16.90
N SER A 806 10.88 15.77 16.71
CA SER A 806 11.63 17.03 16.61
C SER A 806 12.44 17.33 17.88
N ARG A 807 13.67 17.84 17.73
CA ARG A 807 14.50 18.39 18.82
C ARG A 807 13.83 19.48 19.64
N ASN A 808 12.84 20.16 19.05
CA ASN A 808 12.18 21.26 19.73
C ASN A 808 11.19 20.77 20.81
N LYS A 809 10.69 19.52 20.74
CA LYS A 809 9.83 18.91 21.78
C LYS A 809 10.53 18.77 23.12
N ALA A 810 10.03 19.47 24.15
CA ALA A 810 10.54 19.35 25.51
C ALA A 810 10.41 17.93 26.10
N ARG A 811 9.28 17.25 25.83
CA ARG A 811 9.03 15.87 26.27
C ARG A 811 8.13 15.12 25.30
N THR A 812 8.32 13.82 25.15
CA THR A 812 7.40 12.91 24.44
C THR A 812 7.42 11.52 25.09
N ASP A 813 6.24 11.01 25.46
CA ASP A 813 6.06 9.74 26.15
C ASP A 813 5.36 8.71 25.23
N PHE A 814 6.07 7.69 24.76
CA PHE A 814 5.48 6.53 24.10
C PHE A 814 4.98 5.52 25.14
N ARG A 815 3.74 5.05 25.02
CA ARG A 815 3.12 4.09 25.96
C ARG A 815 2.64 2.83 25.24
N ILE A 816 3.23 1.70 25.60
CA ILE A 816 2.84 0.36 25.12
C ILE A 816 1.67 -0.14 25.99
N LYS A 817 0.45 -0.20 25.45
CA LYS A 817 -0.74 -0.66 26.20
C LYS A 817 -0.95 -2.17 26.13
N GLN A 818 -0.50 -2.82 25.06
CA GLN A 818 -0.64 -4.26 24.80
C GLN A 818 0.66 -4.77 24.15
N PRO A 819 1.12 -6.02 24.42
CA PRO A 819 2.38 -6.51 23.86
C PRO A 819 2.31 -6.83 22.36
N GLY A 820 3.22 -6.26 21.57
CA GLY A 820 3.39 -6.47 20.13
C GLY A 820 4.70 -7.20 19.78
N LYS A 821 4.90 -8.43 20.27
CA LYS A 821 6.22 -9.12 20.21
C LYS A 821 6.73 -9.56 18.82
N LYS A 822 5.98 -9.29 17.74
CA LYS A 822 6.33 -9.64 16.35
C LYS A 822 6.33 -8.44 15.38
N ILE A 823 6.24 -7.23 15.93
CA ILE A 823 6.19 -5.95 15.19
C ILE A 823 7.16 -4.97 15.84
N ALA A 824 7.57 -3.92 15.12
CA ALA A 824 8.54 -2.94 15.61
C ALA A 824 7.95 -1.53 15.67
N THR A 825 8.48 -0.70 16.57
CA THR A 825 8.31 0.75 16.49
C THR A 825 9.66 1.43 16.30
N SER A 826 9.81 2.11 15.17
CA SER A 826 10.97 2.96 14.87
C SER A 826 10.73 4.39 15.32
N LEU A 827 11.71 4.97 16.00
CA LEU A 827 11.72 6.34 16.50
C LEU A 827 12.87 7.10 15.82
N HIS A 828 12.56 7.87 14.80
CA HIS A 828 13.52 8.80 14.19
C HIS A 828 13.59 10.05 15.08
N VAL A 829 14.74 10.26 15.72
CA VAL A 829 14.95 11.32 16.71
C VAL A 829 15.86 12.37 16.11
N ASP A 830 15.41 13.63 16.10
CA ASP A 830 16.14 14.75 15.50
C ASP A 830 17.29 15.28 16.38
N HIS A 831 18.02 14.36 17.02
CA HIS A 831 19.24 14.61 17.78
C HIS A 831 20.33 13.66 17.26
N ALA A 832 21.60 14.07 17.32
CA ALA A 832 22.70 13.17 17.05
C ALA A 832 22.91 12.20 18.23
N SER A 833 23.52 11.04 18.00
CA SER A 833 23.86 10.08 19.06
C SER A 833 24.70 10.71 20.18
N THR A 834 25.56 11.68 19.85
CA THR A 834 26.40 12.43 20.80
C THR A 834 25.61 13.41 21.68
N GLU A 835 24.36 13.74 21.35
CA GLU A 835 23.50 14.59 22.18
C GLU A 835 22.81 13.81 23.32
N LEU A 836 22.90 12.47 23.33
CA LEU A 836 22.31 11.62 24.37
C LEU A 836 23.10 11.76 25.69
N THR A 837 22.64 12.61 26.59
CA THR A 837 23.38 12.95 27.82
C THR A 837 23.15 11.97 28.97
N ARG A 838 22.00 11.30 29.03
CA ARG A 838 21.63 10.36 30.11
C ARG A 838 20.52 9.42 29.66
N VAL A 839 20.53 8.18 30.17
CA VAL A 839 19.41 7.23 30.06
C VAL A 839 19.07 6.67 31.44
N GLU A 840 17.79 6.64 31.78
CA GLU A 840 17.27 6.06 33.02
C GLU A 840 16.33 4.89 32.70
N ALA A 841 16.59 3.72 33.27
CA ALA A 841 15.68 2.58 33.26
C ALA A 841 14.79 2.63 34.50
N HIS A 842 13.48 2.69 34.30
CA HIS A 842 12.44 2.67 35.33
C HIS A 842 11.88 1.25 35.48
N TYR A 843 11.65 0.85 36.73
CA TYR A 843 11.10 -0.46 37.08
C TYR A 843 9.91 -0.31 38.01
N ASN A 844 8.95 -1.22 37.85
CA ASN A 844 7.81 -1.39 38.72
C ASN A 844 7.64 -2.90 38.95
N ALA A 845 7.70 -3.38 40.19
CA ALA A 845 7.65 -4.81 40.48
C ALA A 845 6.85 -5.14 41.76
N ASP A 846 6.08 -6.22 41.71
CA ASP A 846 5.30 -6.74 42.85
C ASP A 846 5.91 -8.05 43.38
N LEU A 847 5.83 -8.27 44.69
CA LEU A 847 6.06 -9.58 45.28
C LEU A 847 4.78 -10.43 45.19
N THR A 848 4.82 -11.52 44.42
CA THR A 848 3.74 -12.50 44.30
C THR A 848 4.07 -13.73 45.14
N CYS A 849 3.35 -13.94 46.24
CA CYS A 849 3.56 -15.10 47.11
C CYS A 849 2.96 -16.37 46.48
N GLY A 850 3.71 -17.48 46.52
CA GLY A 850 3.28 -18.77 45.97
C GLY A 850 3.52 -19.93 46.94
N THR A 851 2.92 -21.09 46.67
CA THR A 851 2.87 -22.24 47.61
C THR A 851 4.24 -22.82 47.98
N TYR A 852 5.25 -22.65 47.13
CA TYR A 852 6.60 -23.19 47.33
C TYR A 852 7.72 -22.15 47.15
N PHE A 853 7.45 -21.05 46.44
CA PHE A 853 8.37 -19.95 46.17
C PHE A 853 7.58 -18.65 46.04
N ASN A 854 8.18 -17.54 46.46
CA ASN A 854 7.71 -16.20 46.14
C ASN A 854 8.40 -15.70 44.86
N TYR A 855 7.71 -14.86 44.09
CA TYR A 855 8.16 -14.36 42.79
C TYR A 855 8.17 -12.84 42.75
N ILE A 856 9.29 -12.23 42.36
CA ILE A 856 9.36 -10.80 42.06
C ILE A 856 8.91 -10.61 40.61
N MET A 857 7.69 -10.11 40.43
CA MET A 857 7.05 -9.97 39.12
C MET A 857 7.17 -8.52 38.63
N TYR A 858 7.99 -8.30 37.60
CA TYR A 858 8.06 -7.01 36.92
C TYR A 858 6.73 -6.73 36.19
N LYS A 859 6.14 -5.56 36.48
CA LYS A 859 4.95 -5.00 35.84
C LYS A 859 5.38 -4.08 34.69
N GLU A 860 4.97 -2.82 34.71
CA GLU A 860 5.35 -1.83 33.71
C GLU A 860 6.80 -1.32 33.94
N CYS A 861 7.78 -1.93 33.28
CA CYS A 861 9.14 -1.40 33.19
C CYS A 861 9.30 -0.52 31.93
N GLY A 862 10.19 0.46 31.96
CA GLY A 862 10.40 1.39 30.85
C GLY A 862 11.72 2.16 30.90
N MET A 863 11.95 3.04 29.93
CA MET A 863 13.18 3.82 29.82
C MET A 863 12.88 5.29 29.50
N THR A 864 13.71 6.22 30.01
CA THR A 864 13.72 7.63 29.62
C THR A 864 15.11 7.99 29.08
N LEU A 865 15.15 8.58 27.90
CA LEU A 865 16.34 9.14 27.25
C LEU A 865 16.33 10.66 27.38
N HIS A 866 17.50 11.25 27.66
CA HIS A 866 17.68 12.69 27.83
C HIS A 866 18.62 13.26 26.77
N PHE A 867 18.18 14.34 26.13
CA PHE A 867 18.97 15.14 25.19
C PHE A 867 19.10 16.55 25.78
N GLY A 868 20.06 16.69 26.71
CA GLY A 868 20.16 17.89 27.56
C GLY A 868 18.91 18.07 28.43
N ASN A 869 18.08 19.07 28.09
CA ASN A 869 16.80 19.32 28.77
C ASN A 869 15.58 18.64 28.10
N LYS A 870 15.73 18.08 26.89
CA LYS A 870 14.67 17.37 26.16
C LYS A 870 14.58 15.91 26.62
N GLN A 871 13.40 15.30 26.54
CA GLN A 871 13.16 13.95 27.06
C GLN A 871 12.29 13.09 26.13
N ILE A 872 12.68 11.83 25.92
CA ILE A 872 11.85 10.81 25.28
C ILE A 872 11.69 9.64 26.24
N SER A 873 10.47 9.27 26.60
CA SER A 873 10.19 8.12 27.48
C SER A 873 9.44 7.02 26.75
N VAL A 874 9.79 5.76 27.00
CA VAL A 874 9.07 4.57 26.54
C VAL A 874 8.57 3.80 27.76
N LYS A 875 7.26 3.89 28.02
CA LYS A 875 6.56 3.27 29.15
C LYS A 875 6.09 1.86 28.78
N ASN A 876 6.21 0.94 29.73
CA ASN A 876 5.83 -0.48 29.58
C ASN A 876 6.57 -1.18 28.43
N LEU A 877 7.85 -0.86 28.23
CA LEU A 877 8.78 -1.48 27.29
C LEU A 877 8.93 -2.99 27.56
N ALA A 878 8.97 -3.39 28.83
CA ALA A 878 9.19 -4.77 29.24
C ALA A 878 8.36 -5.14 30.49
N SER A 879 8.11 -6.44 30.66
CA SER A 879 7.47 -7.04 31.84
C SER A 879 7.96 -8.48 32.06
N SER A 880 7.62 -9.11 33.18
CA SER A 880 7.97 -10.51 33.45
C SER A 880 7.23 -11.52 32.57
N ILE A 881 7.95 -12.52 32.04
CA ILE A 881 7.36 -13.76 31.51
C ILE A 881 7.64 -14.92 32.46
N MET A 882 6.71 -15.88 32.62
CA MET A 882 6.83 -16.97 33.62
C MET A 882 7.80 -18.11 33.22
N THR A 883 8.79 -17.79 32.39
CA THR A 883 9.85 -18.66 31.88
C THR A 883 11.21 -18.07 32.26
N GLY A 884 12.27 -18.88 32.30
CA GLY A 884 13.58 -18.37 32.74
C GLY A 884 13.60 -17.96 34.22
N LEU A 885 12.94 -18.72 35.10
CA LEU A 885 12.85 -18.42 36.53
C LEU A 885 14.21 -18.56 37.22
N ARG A 886 14.86 -17.43 37.50
CA ARG A 886 16.13 -17.34 38.22
C ARG A 886 15.90 -17.31 39.72
N GLU A 887 16.68 -18.11 40.46
CA GLU A 887 16.64 -18.11 41.93
C GLU A 887 17.58 -17.03 42.48
N LEU A 888 17.07 -16.18 43.38
CA LEU A 888 17.81 -15.07 43.99
C LEU A 888 18.35 -15.44 45.38
N LYS A 889 17.49 -16.08 46.19
CA LYS A 889 17.81 -16.73 47.46
C LYS A 889 16.78 -17.84 47.71
N PRO A 890 17.04 -18.82 48.59
CA PRO A 890 16.11 -19.92 48.86
C PRO A 890 14.69 -19.42 49.13
N GLY A 891 13.72 -19.91 48.37
CA GLY A 891 12.31 -19.50 48.46
C GLY A 891 11.93 -18.23 47.69
N LEU A 892 12.86 -17.53 47.03
CA LEU A 892 12.60 -16.29 46.27
C LEU A 892 13.20 -16.34 44.86
N LYS A 893 12.34 -16.15 43.85
CA LYS A 893 12.72 -16.19 42.43
C LYS A 893 12.32 -14.91 41.70
N ALA A 894 12.98 -14.63 40.59
CA ALA A 894 12.60 -13.58 39.65
C ALA A 894 12.52 -14.18 38.23
N PRO A 895 11.44 -13.95 37.47
CA PRO A 895 11.39 -14.29 36.06
C PRO A 895 12.22 -13.31 35.22
N GLU A 896 12.56 -13.72 34.01
CA GLU A 896 13.22 -12.85 33.03
C GLU A 896 12.33 -11.67 32.64
N LEU A 897 12.97 -10.51 32.44
CA LEU A 897 12.37 -9.34 31.79
C LEU A 897 12.35 -9.59 30.28
N ALA A 898 11.15 -9.64 29.70
CA ALA A 898 10.98 -9.72 28.26
C ALA A 898 10.37 -8.43 27.72
N LEU A 899 10.82 -8.04 26.52
CA LEU A 899 10.19 -6.94 25.79
C LEU A 899 8.71 -7.24 25.56
N ASN A 900 7.87 -6.24 25.84
CA ASN A 900 6.47 -6.22 25.45
C ASN A 900 6.35 -5.84 23.97
N HIS A 901 7.20 -4.92 23.51
CA HIS A 901 7.23 -4.41 22.14
C HIS A 901 8.66 -3.97 21.76
N PRO A 902 9.23 -4.49 20.65
CA PRO A 902 10.50 -4.01 20.11
C PRO A 902 10.46 -2.52 19.72
N VAL A 903 11.37 -1.72 20.30
CA VAL A 903 11.54 -0.30 19.95
C VAL A 903 12.96 -0.04 19.45
N ILE A 904 13.07 0.64 18.31
CA ILE A 904 14.31 0.98 17.62
C ILE A 904 14.42 2.51 17.60
N LEU A 905 15.52 3.08 18.09
CA LEU A 905 15.85 4.48 17.82
C LEU A 905 16.72 4.58 16.58
N ILE A 906 16.54 5.66 15.82
CA ILE A 906 17.39 6.07 14.71
C ILE A 906 17.67 7.56 14.89
N MET A 907 18.91 7.89 15.20
CA MET A 907 19.41 9.24 15.49
C MET A 907 19.69 9.99 14.18
N ASN A 908 19.77 11.33 14.21
CA ASN A 908 19.96 12.13 12.99
C ASN A 908 21.37 12.08 12.37
N ASP A 909 22.28 11.32 13.00
CA ASP A 909 23.60 10.91 12.50
C ASP A 909 23.62 9.45 12.00
N ASP A 910 22.46 8.89 11.61
CA ASP A 910 22.24 7.51 11.11
C ASP A 910 22.63 6.38 12.09
N VAL A 911 22.96 6.72 13.35
CA VAL A 911 23.23 5.74 14.42
C VAL A 911 21.90 5.17 14.94
N SER A 912 21.80 3.84 15.08
CA SER A 912 20.60 3.18 15.58
C SER A 912 20.84 2.33 16.81
N TYR A 913 19.85 2.28 17.70
CA TYR A 913 19.85 1.52 18.95
C TYR A 913 18.58 0.68 19.06
N ARG A 914 18.67 -0.58 19.49
CA ARG A 914 17.51 -1.36 19.93
C ARG A 914 17.33 -1.14 21.44
N LEU A 915 16.17 -0.65 21.87
CA LEU A 915 15.90 -0.52 23.31
C LEU A 915 15.69 -1.91 23.92
N VAL A 916 16.47 -2.19 24.95
CA VAL A 916 16.35 -3.37 25.80
C VAL A 916 16.31 -2.88 27.24
N GLN A 917 15.26 -3.24 27.98
CA GLN A 917 15.20 -2.99 29.41
C GLN A 917 16.34 -3.77 30.09
N PRO A 918 17.32 -3.12 30.75
CA PRO A 918 18.37 -3.86 31.43
C PRO A 918 17.79 -4.66 32.61
N PRO A 919 18.38 -5.81 32.98
CA PRO A 919 17.99 -6.52 34.19
C PRO A 919 18.40 -5.71 35.43
N ALA A 920 17.55 -5.69 36.45
CA ALA A 920 17.93 -5.10 37.73
C ALA A 920 18.91 -6.02 38.48
N ALA A 921 19.95 -5.43 39.07
CA ALA A 921 21.01 -6.15 39.77
C ALA A 921 20.47 -6.87 41.03
N ASP A 922 20.88 -8.12 41.20
CA ASP A 922 20.34 -9.05 42.21
C ASP A 922 20.47 -8.53 43.65
N SER A 923 21.51 -7.74 43.93
CA SER A 923 21.71 -7.05 45.21
C SER A 923 20.55 -6.13 45.61
N ARG A 924 19.74 -5.67 44.64
CA ARG A 924 18.50 -4.88 44.86
C ARG A 924 17.36 -5.69 45.49
N PHE A 925 17.46 -7.02 45.48
CA PHE A 925 16.46 -7.98 46.01
C PHE A 925 16.99 -8.77 47.21
N LEU A 926 18.24 -8.51 47.62
CA LEU A 926 18.95 -9.22 48.69
C LEU A 926 19.15 -8.36 49.95
N ASN A 927 18.69 -7.11 49.94
CA ASN A 927 18.68 -6.23 51.11
C ASN A 927 17.46 -6.48 52.02
N ASP A 928 17.62 -6.24 53.31
CA ASP A 928 16.56 -6.45 54.31
C ASP A 928 15.42 -5.42 54.19
N THR A 929 15.66 -4.29 53.51
CA THR A 929 14.64 -3.27 53.19
C THR A 929 13.77 -3.61 51.98
N PHE A 930 13.82 -4.85 51.46
CA PHE A 930 12.83 -5.38 50.51
C PHE A 930 11.53 -5.76 51.25
N GLU A 931 10.91 -4.78 51.92
CA GLU A 931 9.77 -4.99 52.82
C GLU A 931 8.45 -5.25 52.07
N THR A 932 7.65 -6.17 52.60
CA THR A 932 6.63 -6.92 51.84
C THR A 932 5.28 -6.19 51.70
N THR A 933 5.28 -4.90 51.32
CA THR A 933 4.05 -4.10 51.19
C THR A 933 4.05 -3.16 49.98
N GLY A 934 3.56 -3.66 48.84
CA GLY A 934 3.15 -2.84 47.68
C GLY A 934 4.07 -2.89 46.45
N PRO A 935 3.67 -2.22 45.35
CA PRO A 935 4.45 -2.15 44.11
C PRO A 935 5.71 -1.33 44.31
N MET A 936 6.87 -1.96 44.13
CA MET A 936 8.17 -1.32 44.28
C MET A 936 8.57 -0.62 42.98
N GLN A 937 8.73 0.70 43.05
CA GLN A 937 9.15 1.52 41.93
C GLN A 937 10.55 2.10 42.16
N TRP A 938 11.41 2.03 41.16
CA TRP A 938 12.74 2.66 41.19
C TRP A 938 13.26 2.94 39.78
N SER A 939 14.20 3.89 39.68
CA SER A 939 15.01 4.10 38.49
C SER A 939 16.45 3.60 38.69
N SER A 940 17.18 3.42 37.60
CA SER A 940 18.63 3.15 37.59
C SER A 940 19.23 3.76 36.32
N ALA A 941 20.42 4.35 36.43
CA ALA A 941 21.13 4.88 35.27
C ALA A 941 21.59 3.73 34.36
N VAL A 942 21.36 3.88 33.06
CA VAL A 942 21.90 2.97 32.04
C VAL A 942 23.24 3.55 31.56
N PRO A 943 24.33 2.77 31.53
CA PRO A 943 25.62 3.23 31.03
C PRO A 943 25.53 3.76 29.59
N LEU A 944 26.36 4.75 29.28
CA LEU A 944 26.52 5.31 27.93
C LEU A 944 27.95 5.12 27.42
N PRO A 945 28.17 4.99 26.10
CA PRO A 945 27.15 4.97 25.04
C PRO A 945 26.29 3.70 25.06
N LEU A 946 25.08 3.77 24.50
CA LEU A 946 24.29 2.57 24.19
C LEU A 946 25.00 1.74 23.11
N LEU A 947 24.76 0.43 23.10
CA LEU A 947 25.31 -0.47 22.07
C LEU A 947 24.61 -0.20 20.72
N PRO A 948 25.31 0.29 19.67
CA PRO A 948 24.70 0.52 18.37
C PRO A 948 24.37 -0.80 17.67
N ARG A 949 23.33 -0.78 16.83
CA ARG A 949 22.98 -1.88 15.93
C ARG A 949 24.03 -2.03 14.82
N ALA A 950 24.21 -3.25 14.32
CA ALA A 950 25.07 -3.49 13.16
C ALA A 950 24.34 -3.09 11.86
N GLY A 951 25.04 -2.40 10.95
CA GLY A 951 24.49 -1.91 9.68
C GLY A 951 24.06 -0.44 9.71
N THR A 952 23.89 0.16 8.53
CA THR A 952 23.47 1.56 8.36
C THR A 952 21.95 1.70 8.45
N HIS A 953 21.46 2.62 9.28
CA HIS A 953 20.04 2.78 9.57
C HIS A 953 19.59 4.21 9.26
N GLN A 954 18.85 4.41 8.17
CA GLN A 954 18.60 5.75 7.66
C GLN A 954 17.66 6.57 8.54
N TYR A 955 18.12 7.75 8.95
CA TYR A 955 17.27 8.77 9.56
C TYR A 955 16.28 9.32 8.55
N LEU A 956 14.99 9.18 8.84
CA LEU A 956 13.91 9.73 8.03
C LEU A 956 13.38 11.00 8.69
N GLN A 957 13.71 12.14 8.11
CA GLN A 957 13.02 13.40 8.38
C GLN A 957 11.70 13.46 7.61
N PRO A 958 10.67 14.20 8.08
CA PRO A 958 9.45 14.42 7.33
C PRO A 958 9.74 15.19 6.03
N LEU A 959 9.17 14.74 4.93
CA LEU A 959 9.25 15.44 3.64
C LEU A 959 8.20 16.56 3.56
N ASP A 960 8.31 17.43 2.57
CA ASP A 960 7.24 18.38 2.23
C ASP A 960 6.20 17.72 1.32
N ASN A 961 4.92 17.93 1.62
CA ASN A 961 3.81 17.62 0.72
C ASN A 961 3.80 18.56 -0.49
N GLN A 962 3.21 18.09 -1.60
CA GLN A 962 3.20 18.84 -2.86
C GLN A 962 2.58 20.23 -2.70
N THR A 963 3.39 21.27 -2.91
CA THR A 963 3.07 22.66 -2.61
C THR A 963 1.81 23.18 -3.28
N HIS A 964 1.03 23.95 -2.52
CA HIS A 964 -0.19 24.64 -2.97
C HIS A 964 0.13 26.10 -3.29
N THR A 965 0.14 26.44 -4.58
CA THR A 965 0.32 27.82 -5.05
C THR A 965 -0.94 28.64 -4.80
N LEU A 966 -0.82 29.69 -4.00
CA LEU A 966 -1.91 30.61 -3.67
C LEU A 966 -2.04 31.70 -4.75
N GLY A 967 -0.92 32.22 -5.24
CA GLY A 967 -0.86 33.19 -6.33
C GLY A 967 -1.30 34.61 -5.95
N SER A 968 -1.19 35.55 -6.90
CA SER A 968 -1.18 37.01 -6.66
C SER A 968 -2.52 37.66 -6.25
N ARG A 969 -3.37 36.98 -5.48
CA ARG A 969 -4.66 37.52 -4.97
C ARG A 969 -4.95 37.12 -3.54
N ASP A 970 -5.58 38.05 -2.83
CA ASP A 970 -6.11 37.94 -1.48
C ASP A 970 -6.96 36.67 -1.27
N LYS A 971 -6.43 35.75 -0.48
CA LYS A 971 -6.99 34.41 -0.28
C LYS A 971 -7.08 34.00 1.17
N CYS A 972 -7.98 33.06 1.40
CA CYS A 972 -8.20 32.41 2.67
C CYS A 972 -8.10 30.88 2.50
N ILE A 973 -7.40 30.25 3.44
CA ILE A 973 -7.01 28.85 3.39
C ILE A 973 -7.49 28.20 4.68
N LYS A 974 -8.25 27.11 4.57
CA LYS A 974 -8.66 26.29 5.71
C LYS A 974 -8.00 24.92 5.62
N LEU A 975 -7.21 24.60 6.64
CA LEU A 975 -6.50 23.33 6.78
C LEU A 975 -7.34 22.36 7.60
N ASN A 976 -7.89 21.32 6.98
CA ASN A 976 -8.57 20.22 7.69
C ASN A 976 -7.54 19.11 7.94
N PRO A 977 -7.11 18.86 9.19
CA PRO A 977 -6.05 17.91 9.48
C PRO A 977 -6.52 16.47 9.30
N ALA A 978 -5.64 15.62 8.77
CA ALA A 978 -5.81 14.18 8.81
C ALA A 978 -5.45 13.61 10.21
N PRO A 979 -5.83 12.36 10.54
CA PRO A 979 -5.60 11.79 11.87
C PRO A 979 -4.12 11.65 12.25
N GLN A 980 -3.24 11.53 11.25
CA GLN A 980 -1.78 11.50 11.38
C GLN A 980 -1.18 12.27 10.19
N GLN A 981 -0.04 12.93 10.40
CA GLN A 981 0.69 13.63 9.34
C GLN A 981 2.07 12.99 9.17
N THR A 982 2.43 12.60 7.94
CA THR A 982 3.75 12.02 7.60
C THR A 982 4.63 12.95 6.74
N ALA A 983 4.08 14.07 6.28
CA ALA A 983 4.77 15.09 5.49
C ALA A 983 4.21 16.49 5.78
N VAL A 984 5.08 17.50 5.82
CA VAL A 984 4.78 18.92 6.11
C VAL A 984 3.94 19.53 4.98
N GLU A 985 2.77 20.11 5.26
CA GLU A 985 1.99 20.79 4.22
C GLU A 985 2.72 22.06 3.74
N SER A 986 2.69 22.36 2.45
CA SER A 986 3.51 23.41 1.84
C SER A 986 2.65 24.41 1.07
N LEU A 987 2.78 25.71 1.38
CA LEU A 987 2.09 26.82 0.72
C LEU A 987 3.08 27.78 0.04
N THR A 988 2.72 28.30 -1.13
CA THR A 988 3.49 29.34 -1.84
C THR A 988 2.64 30.57 -2.13
N GLY A 989 3.10 31.72 -1.65
CA GLY A 989 2.59 33.04 -1.98
C GLY A 989 3.24 33.66 -3.23
N GLU A 990 2.63 34.73 -3.71
CA GLU A 990 3.03 35.53 -4.89
C GLU A 990 2.76 37.02 -4.57
N GLY A 991 3.30 37.52 -3.45
CA GLY A 991 3.27 38.94 -3.09
C GLY A 991 1.89 39.49 -2.70
N SER A 992 1.03 38.66 -2.11
CA SER A 992 -0.35 39.02 -1.74
C SER A 992 -0.70 38.59 -0.30
N LYS A 993 -1.95 38.77 0.11
CA LYS A 993 -2.41 38.50 1.48
C LYS A 993 -3.06 37.12 1.61
N TYR A 994 -2.61 36.34 2.60
CA TYR A 994 -3.07 34.99 2.86
C TYR A 994 -3.50 34.82 4.32
N LEU A 995 -4.80 34.60 4.55
CA LEU A 995 -5.34 34.23 5.86
C LEU A 995 -5.42 32.70 5.95
N VAL A 996 -4.66 32.09 6.86
CA VAL A 996 -4.60 30.63 7.05
C VAL A 996 -5.25 30.26 8.38
N HIS A 997 -6.41 29.61 8.32
CA HIS A 997 -7.07 29.02 9.49
C HIS A 997 -6.34 27.73 9.88
N LEU A 998 -5.70 27.75 11.05
CA LEU A 998 -5.00 26.59 11.62
C LEU A 998 -5.98 25.57 12.21
N SER A 999 -5.47 24.36 12.46
CA SER A 999 -6.06 23.35 13.35
C SER A 999 -4.94 22.75 14.20
N PRO A 1000 -5.23 22.09 15.34
CA PRO A 1000 -4.18 21.55 16.21
C PRO A 1000 -3.44 20.39 15.56
N GLY A 1001 -2.19 20.16 15.99
CA GLY A 1001 -1.40 19.00 15.60
C GLY A 1001 -1.01 18.96 14.13
N MET A 1002 -0.45 20.06 13.59
CA MET A 1002 0.03 20.10 12.20
C MET A 1002 1.38 20.78 12.02
N SER A 1003 2.08 20.40 10.95
CA SER A 1003 3.25 21.07 10.40
C SER A 1003 2.94 21.71 9.05
N LEU A 1004 3.33 22.97 8.90
CA LEU A 1004 3.10 23.80 7.71
C LEU A 1004 4.40 24.51 7.30
N ARG A 1005 4.71 24.62 6.01
CA ARG A 1005 5.76 25.49 5.46
C ARG A 1005 5.12 26.59 4.62
N ILE A 1006 5.57 27.83 4.81
CA ILE A 1006 5.23 28.96 3.94
C ILE A 1006 6.45 29.42 3.14
N SER A 1007 6.21 29.99 1.96
CA SER A 1007 7.25 30.44 1.03
C SER A 1007 6.73 31.52 0.08
N THR A 1008 7.59 32.45 -0.31
CA THR A 1008 7.34 33.36 -1.44
C THR A 1008 8.60 33.38 -2.32
N PRO A 1009 8.77 32.40 -3.24
CA PRO A 1009 10.03 32.22 -3.98
C PRO A 1009 10.47 33.46 -4.76
N ASP A 1010 9.51 34.12 -5.43
CA ASP A 1010 9.76 35.28 -6.28
C ASP A 1010 9.95 36.59 -5.47
N ALA A 1011 9.98 36.52 -4.13
CA ALA A 1011 10.40 37.62 -3.28
C ALA A 1011 11.93 37.74 -3.16
N LEU A 1012 12.67 36.67 -3.43
CA LEU A 1012 14.13 36.62 -3.31
C LEU A 1012 14.81 37.45 -4.40
N ALA A 1013 15.94 38.10 -4.07
CA ALA A 1013 16.74 38.89 -5.01
C ALA A 1013 17.36 38.07 -6.15
N THR A 1014 17.35 36.73 -6.02
CA THR A 1014 17.85 35.77 -7.01
C THR A 1014 16.77 35.22 -7.93
N ALA A 1015 15.50 35.64 -7.78
CA ALA A 1015 14.40 35.23 -8.64
C ALA A 1015 14.59 35.75 -10.08
N SER A 1016 14.14 34.97 -11.08
CA SER A 1016 14.22 35.36 -12.49
C SER A 1016 13.33 36.55 -12.85
N GLN A 1017 12.27 36.78 -12.06
CA GLN A 1017 11.46 37.99 -12.06
C GLN A 1017 11.02 38.27 -10.62
N GLN A 1018 11.72 39.17 -9.93
CA GLN A 1018 11.36 39.53 -8.55
C GLN A 1018 10.00 40.25 -8.49
N LEU A 1019 9.21 39.95 -7.46
CA LEU A 1019 7.95 40.61 -7.16
C LEU A 1019 8.17 42.08 -6.74
N ALA A 1020 7.12 42.89 -6.84
CA ALA A 1020 7.14 44.27 -6.34
C ALA A 1020 6.98 44.36 -4.80
N PHE A 1021 6.41 43.32 -4.16
CA PHE A 1021 6.08 43.27 -2.75
C PHE A 1021 6.22 41.82 -2.22
N SER A 1022 6.53 41.67 -0.93
CA SER A 1022 6.49 40.38 -0.24
C SER A 1022 5.05 39.97 0.14
N SER A 1023 4.86 38.70 0.51
CA SER A 1023 3.56 38.21 0.95
C SER A 1023 3.24 38.63 2.38
N THR A 1024 1.95 38.67 2.72
CA THR A 1024 1.47 38.86 4.10
C THR A 1024 0.70 37.63 4.56
N TRP A 1025 1.24 36.92 5.56
CA TRP A 1025 0.64 35.73 6.16
C TRP A 1025 -0.03 36.10 7.49
N GLU A 1026 -1.35 35.92 7.56
CA GLU A 1026 -2.12 35.98 8.82
C GLU A 1026 -2.52 34.55 9.21
N PHE A 1027 -1.99 34.04 10.32
CA PHE A 1027 -2.35 32.74 10.87
C PHE A 1027 -3.46 32.90 11.91
N ASP A 1028 -4.67 32.42 11.61
CA ASP A 1028 -5.77 32.36 12.58
C ASP A 1028 -5.63 31.08 13.44
N ALA A 1029 -5.32 31.30 14.71
CA ALA A 1029 -5.16 30.29 15.75
C ALA A 1029 -6.39 30.19 16.68
N SER A 1030 -7.52 30.84 16.36
CA SER A 1030 -8.71 30.84 17.23
C SER A 1030 -9.31 29.44 17.47
N SER A 1031 -9.12 28.51 16.54
CA SER A 1031 -9.46 27.10 16.66
C SER A 1031 -8.61 26.32 17.68
N LEU A 1032 -7.45 26.84 18.06
CA LEU A 1032 -6.48 26.19 18.95
C LEU A 1032 -6.74 26.50 20.43
N GLY A 1033 -7.58 27.49 20.73
CA GLY A 1033 -7.84 27.98 22.08
C GLY A 1033 -6.74 28.92 22.61
N GLU A 1034 -6.41 28.79 23.90
CA GLU A 1034 -5.30 29.50 24.51
C GLU A 1034 -3.97 28.85 24.09
N VAL A 1035 -3.10 29.61 23.42
CA VAL A 1035 -1.85 29.12 22.84
C VAL A 1035 -0.66 29.99 23.25
N GLU A 1036 0.45 29.34 23.58
CA GLU A 1036 1.75 29.98 23.64
C GLU A 1036 2.34 30.08 22.23
N ILE A 1037 2.93 31.23 21.91
CA ILE A 1037 3.60 31.50 20.63
C ILE A 1037 5.10 31.62 20.91
N ARG A 1038 5.93 30.84 20.21
CA ARG A 1038 7.39 30.89 20.31
C ARG A 1038 8.04 30.87 18.93
N LEU A 1039 9.00 31.74 18.69
CA LEU A 1039 9.95 31.58 17.59
C LEU A 1039 11.17 30.81 18.12
N ILE A 1040 11.57 29.74 17.43
CA ILE A 1040 12.75 28.94 17.73
C ILE A 1040 13.44 28.66 16.40
N ASP A 1041 14.63 29.21 16.20
CA ASP A 1041 15.27 29.30 14.88
C ASP A 1041 14.26 29.88 13.85
N ASN A 1042 14.18 29.29 12.65
CA ASN A 1042 13.18 29.64 11.63
C ASN A 1042 11.86 28.84 11.77
N GLN A 1043 11.48 28.43 12.99
CA GLN A 1043 10.23 27.72 13.29
C GLN A 1043 9.35 28.53 14.26
N LEU A 1044 8.15 28.88 13.82
CA LEU A 1044 7.11 29.48 14.65
C LEU A 1044 6.22 28.37 15.24
N GLN A 1045 6.28 28.18 16.55
CA GLN A 1045 5.43 27.28 17.31
C GLN A 1045 4.21 28.03 17.84
N ILE A 1046 3.02 27.45 17.64
CA ILE A 1046 1.73 27.98 18.09
C ILE A 1046 0.98 26.82 18.76
N GLY A 1047 1.13 26.67 20.07
CA GLY A 1047 0.65 25.49 20.80
C GLY A 1047 1.29 24.20 20.27
N GLN A 1048 0.47 23.28 19.73
CA GLN A 1048 0.94 22.05 19.08
C GLN A 1048 1.35 22.22 17.60
N THR A 1049 1.04 23.36 16.98
CA THR A 1049 1.22 23.58 15.54
C THR A 1049 2.57 24.23 15.24
N VAL A 1050 3.27 23.76 14.21
CA VAL A 1050 4.61 24.21 13.82
C VAL A 1050 4.58 24.79 12.41
N ILE A 1051 5.07 26.02 12.26
CA ILE A 1051 5.16 26.72 10.98
C ILE A 1051 6.63 26.98 10.65
N TYR A 1052 7.11 26.37 9.58
CA TYR A 1052 8.43 26.61 9.01
C TYR A 1052 8.39 27.88 8.16
N LEU A 1053 9.22 28.86 8.52
CA LEU A 1053 9.26 30.19 7.92
C LEU A 1053 10.28 30.24 6.76
N PRO A 1054 10.11 31.15 5.78
CA PRO A 1054 11.11 31.39 4.75
C PRO A 1054 12.38 32.01 5.35
N GLN A 1055 13.54 31.61 4.85
CA GLN A 1055 14.82 32.25 5.19
C GLN A 1055 15.16 33.33 4.16
N TYR A 1056 15.62 34.48 4.65
CA TYR A 1056 16.11 35.59 3.83
C TYR A 1056 17.58 35.82 4.15
N GLN A 1057 18.42 35.95 3.13
CA GLN A 1057 19.88 35.93 3.28
C GLN A 1057 20.58 37.08 2.52
N ASN A 1058 19.90 37.69 1.55
CA ASN A 1058 20.44 38.77 0.73
C ASN A 1058 19.84 40.12 1.12
N MET A 1059 20.63 41.19 1.03
CA MET A 1059 20.22 42.56 1.35
C MET A 1059 19.10 43.13 0.42
N GLY A 1060 18.70 42.39 -0.61
CA GLY A 1060 17.61 42.74 -1.53
C GLY A 1060 16.43 41.76 -1.52
N ASP A 1061 16.41 40.76 -0.63
CA ASP A 1061 15.25 39.85 -0.51
C ASP A 1061 14.05 40.60 0.10
N LEU A 1062 12.85 40.42 -0.46
CA LEU A 1062 11.63 41.01 0.10
C LEU A 1062 11.08 40.10 1.22
N ILE A 1063 11.07 40.61 2.45
CA ILE A 1063 10.75 39.84 3.65
C ILE A 1063 9.24 39.77 3.87
N ASP A 1064 8.69 38.56 3.95
CA ASP A 1064 7.26 38.31 4.19
C ASP A 1064 6.83 38.81 5.57
N GLN A 1065 5.64 39.44 5.65
CA GLN A 1065 5.06 39.84 6.93
C GLN A 1065 4.29 38.69 7.56
N VAL A 1066 4.69 38.26 8.75
CA VAL A 1066 4.04 37.16 9.48
C VAL A 1066 3.29 37.67 10.71
N ARG A 1067 2.02 37.25 10.84
CA ARG A 1067 1.13 37.59 11.96
C ARG A 1067 0.40 36.36 12.48
N VAL A 1068 0.16 36.29 13.78
CA VAL A 1068 -0.68 35.27 14.44
C VAL A 1068 -1.85 35.96 15.14
N ILE A 1069 -3.07 35.47 14.92
CA ILE A 1069 -4.31 35.95 15.53
C ILE A 1069 -4.77 34.89 16.55
N THR A 1070 -4.79 35.22 17.84
CA THR A 1070 -5.17 34.27 18.90
C THR A 1070 -6.70 34.13 19.03
N ALA A 1071 -7.17 33.15 19.80
CA ALA A 1071 -8.58 33.05 20.21
C ALA A 1071 -9.09 34.28 20.98
N GLU A 1072 -8.20 35.05 21.62
CA GLU A 1072 -8.50 36.34 22.23
C GLU A 1072 -8.61 37.50 21.22
N GLY A 1073 -8.42 37.25 19.92
CA GLY A 1073 -8.39 38.26 18.85
C GLY A 1073 -7.16 39.18 18.89
N ILE A 1074 -6.12 38.83 19.64
CA ILE A 1074 -4.85 39.58 19.69
C ILE A 1074 -4.02 39.22 18.46
N VAL A 1075 -3.49 40.24 17.77
CA VAL A 1075 -2.55 40.10 16.67
C VAL A 1075 -1.12 40.22 17.20
N TRP A 1076 -0.39 39.13 17.11
CA TRP A 1076 1.05 39.10 17.34
C TRP A 1076 1.77 39.21 15.99
N ALA A 1077 2.69 40.16 15.85
CA ALA A 1077 3.64 40.19 14.75
C ALA A 1077 4.83 39.26 15.07
N VAL A 1078 5.37 38.64 14.03
CA VAL A 1078 6.61 37.84 14.08
C VAL A 1078 7.60 38.50 13.15
N ASP A 1079 8.64 39.09 13.71
CA ASP A 1079 9.70 39.78 12.98
C ASP A 1079 10.83 38.80 12.64
N LEU A 1080 11.05 38.59 11.34
CA LEU A 1080 12.01 37.63 10.80
C LEU A 1080 13.45 38.20 10.71
N ILE A 1081 13.65 39.48 11.03
CA ILE A 1081 14.96 40.16 11.04
C ILE A 1081 15.53 40.18 12.45
N PHE A 1082 14.67 40.50 13.44
CA PHE A 1082 15.04 40.64 14.84
C PHE A 1082 14.69 39.40 15.69
N GLU A 1083 14.23 38.32 15.06
CA GLU A 1083 13.80 37.06 15.69
C GLU A 1083 12.82 37.28 16.87
N ALA A 1084 11.90 38.24 16.71
CA ALA A 1084 11.07 38.77 17.79
C ALA A 1084 9.58 38.51 17.58
N VAL A 1085 8.84 38.27 18.68
CA VAL A 1085 7.39 38.07 18.67
C VAL A 1085 6.75 39.08 19.64
N TYR A 1086 5.84 39.92 19.16
CA TYR A 1086 5.25 41.01 19.96
C TYR A 1086 3.82 41.36 19.52
N ILE A 1087 3.06 41.98 20.43
CA ILE A 1087 1.67 42.40 20.17
C ILE A 1087 1.64 43.64 19.26
N GLU A 1088 1.06 43.50 18.07
CA GLU A 1088 0.88 44.57 17.07
C GLU A 1088 -0.49 45.26 17.21
N ALA A 1089 -1.55 44.48 17.35
CA ALA A 1089 -2.93 44.97 17.21
C ALA A 1089 -3.98 44.06 17.85
N ILE A 1090 -5.26 44.47 17.75
CA ILE A 1090 -6.45 43.61 17.90
C ILE A 1090 -7.07 43.41 16.51
N ASP A 1091 -7.56 42.21 16.18
CA ASP A 1091 -8.31 41.95 14.95
C ASP A 1091 -9.83 41.97 15.23
N ALA A 1092 -10.51 42.96 14.67
CA ALA A 1092 -11.94 43.17 14.88
C ALA A 1092 -12.85 42.09 14.29
N ARG A 1093 -12.32 41.17 13.46
CA ARG A 1093 -13.04 39.98 13.00
C ARG A 1093 -13.24 38.95 14.12
N PHE A 1094 -12.40 38.98 15.15
CA PHE A 1094 -12.35 37.98 16.22
C PHE A 1094 -12.66 38.58 17.60
N LEU A 1095 -12.12 39.76 17.92
CA LEU A 1095 -12.47 40.51 19.14
C LEU A 1095 -12.93 41.91 18.79
N VAL A 1096 -14.13 42.28 19.25
CA VAL A 1096 -14.59 43.67 19.31
C VAL A 1096 -14.46 44.16 20.77
N PRO A 1097 -13.47 45.02 21.08
CA PRO A 1097 -13.27 45.51 22.44
C PRO A 1097 -14.50 46.23 23.03
N ALA A 1098 -14.91 45.77 24.22
CA ALA A 1098 -16.04 46.33 24.96
C ALA A 1098 -15.75 47.77 25.44
N THR A 1099 -16.81 48.58 25.58
CA THR A 1099 -16.73 49.93 26.17
C THR A 1099 -17.01 49.96 27.68
N ASP A 1100 -17.33 48.82 28.28
CA ASP A 1100 -17.49 48.65 29.73
C ASP A 1100 -16.14 48.33 30.38
N VAL A 1101 -15.89 48.88 31.57
CA VAL A 1101 -14.68 48.64 32.38
C VAL A 1101 -14.78 47.35 33.19
N SER A 1102 -16.01 46.90 33.48
CA SER A 1102 -16.33 45.72 34.28
C SER A 1102 -15.72 44.41 33.76
N PRO A 1103 -15.77 44.07 32.44
CA PRO A 1103 -15.08 42.89 31.93
C PRO A 1103 -13.54 43.08 31.94
N PRO A 1104 -12.78 42.07 32.36
CA PRO A 1104 -11.32 42.10 32.29
C PRO A 1104 -10.83 42.08 30.84
N LEU A 1105 -9.64 42.64 30.59
CA LEU A 1105 -8.94 42.44 29.32
C LEU A 1105 -8.47 40.98 29.17
N PRO A 1106 -8.42 40.46 27.93
CA PRO A 1106 -7.51 39.40 27.51
C PRO A 1106 -6.16 39.46 28.22
N ALA A 1107 -5.63 38.30 28.61
CA ALA A 1107 -4.44 38.24 29.46
C ALA A 1107 -3.21 38.81 28.74
N GLY A 1108 -3.06 38.52 27.44
CA GLY A 1108 -1.96 39.03 26.61
C GLY A 1108 -1.94 40.56 26.50
N LEU A 1109 -3.10 41.22 26.40
CA LEU A 1109 -3.16 42.68 26.24
C LEU A 1109 -2.62 43.47 27.43
N LYS A 1110 -2.45 42.84 28.60
CA LYS A 1110 -1.77 43.45 29.77
C LYS A 1110 -0.25 43.58 29.59
N GLN A 1111 0.32 42.94 28.57
CA GLN A 1111 1.75 42.94 28.25
C GLN A 1111 2.11 43.96 27.15
N HIS A 1112 1.10 44.61 26.52
CA HIS A 1112 1.33 45.64 25.52
C HIS A 1112 1.88 46.91 26.20
N PRO A 1113 2.99 47.50 25.73
CA PRO A 1113 3.68 48.59 26.45
C PRO A 1113 2.96 49.95 26.34
N GLU A 1114 2.03 50.12 25.40
CA GLU A 1114 1.28 51.35 25.23
C GLU A 1114 -0.17 51.21 25.70
N ASP A 1115 -0.71 52.28 26.28
CA ASP A 1115 -2.08 52.35 26.79
C ASP A 1115 -3.15 52.34 25.67
N HIS A 1116 -2.72 52.32 24.40
CA HIS A 1116 -3.57 52.40 23.21
C HIS A 1116 -3.06 51.52 22.07
N ILE A 1117 -3.89 50.57 21.62
CA ILE A 1117 -3.53 49.56 20.62
C ILE A 1117 -4.26 49.80 19.29
N LEU A 1118 -3.63 49.42 18.17
CA LEU A 1118 -4.25 49.43 16.84
C LEU A 1118 -5.39 48.39 16.77
N VAL A 1119 -6.48 48.73 16.07
CA VAL A 1119 -7.53 47.75 15.74
C VAL A 1119 -7.62 47.58 14.23
N ARG A 1120 -7.29 46.37 13.76
CA ARG A 1120 -7.33 45.97 12.34
C ARG A 1120 -8.75 45.53 11.96
N ASN A 1121 -9.08 45.63 10.67
CA ASN A 1121 -10.33 45.14 10.09
C ASN A 1121 -11.62 45.76 10.67
N MET A 1122 -11.53 46.98 11.22
CA MET A 1122 -12.66 47.81 11.64
C MET A 1122 -12.66 49.12 10.84
N VAL A 1123 -13.84 49.64 10.49
CA VAL A 1123 -14.02 50.97 9.89
C VAL A 1123 -15.17 51.74 10.53
N MET A 1124 -15.21 53.06 10.33
CA MET A 1124 -16.36 53.90 10.67
C MET A 1124 -17.48 53.69 9.64
N LYS A 1125 -18.73 53.52 10.09
CA LYS A 1125 -19.91 53.32 9.21
C LYS A 1125 -20.24 54.50 8.29
N ASP A 1126 -19.75 55.70 8.61
CA ASP A 1126 -19.93 56.91 7.81
C ASP A 1126 -18.85 57.11 6.73
N GLY A 1127 -17.86 56.20 6.63
CA GLY A 1127 -16.75 56.29 5.68
C GLY A 1127 -15.61 57.22 6.11
N SER A 1128 -15.57 57.70 7.36
CA SER A 1128 -14.47 58.53 7.86
C SER A 1128 -13.11 57.82 7.76
N LEU A 1129 -12.11 58.52 7.20
CA LEU A 1129 -10.77 57.99 6.99
C LEU A 1129 -9.89 58.12 8.25
N GLY A 1130 -9.19 57.05 8.60
CA GLY A 1130 -8.22 56.99 9.70
C GLY A 1130 -8.04 55.55 10.19
N ALA A 1131 -6.96 55.27 10.91
CA ALA A 1131 -6.79 54.00 11.62
C ALA A 1131 -7.49 54.07 12.99
N LEU A 1132 -8.32 53.06 13.27
CA LEU A 1132 -8.97 52.92 14.57
C LEU A 1132 -7.99 52.37 15.60
N ARG A 1133 -7.99 53.00 16.78
CA ARG A 1133 -7.24 52.59 17.96
C ARG A 1133 -8.20 52.42 19.15
N TYR A 1134 -7.80 51.61 20.11
CA TYR A 1134 -8.57 51.35 21.32
C TYR A 1134 -7.71 51.55 22.56
N HIS A 1135 -8.20 52.33 23.51
CA HIS A 1135 -7.51 52.69 24.75
C HIS A 1135 -7.78 51.64 25.84
N LEU A 1136 -6.73 50.89 26.20
CA LEU A 1136 -6.80 49.68 27.03
C LEU A 1136 -7.26 49.95 28.47
N THR A 1137 -6.84 51.05 29.11
CA THR A 1137 -7.36 51.46 30.42
C THR A 1137 -8.71 52.16 30.34
N GLN A 1138 -8.92 53.09 29.40
CA GLN A 1138 -10.13 53.92 29.35
C GLN A 1138 -11.35 53.28 28.68
N ARG A 1139 -11.22 52.10 28.04
CA ARG A 1139 -12.30 51.42 27.27
C ARG A 1139 -12.86 52.23 26.10
N LYS A 1140 -12.06 53.13 25.52
CA LYS A 1140 -12.51 54.06 24.46
C LYS A 1140 -11.93 53.73 23.10
N TRP A 1141 -12.79 53.82 22.09
CA TRP A 1141 -12.40 53.86 20.69
C TRP A 1141 -11.92 55.27 20.32
N MET A 1142 -10.90 55.34 19.47
CA MET A 1142 -10.27 56.56 18.97
C MET A 1142 -9.99 56.43 17.48
N LEU A 1143 -10.17 57.50 16.71
CA LEU A 1143 -9.67 57.61 15.34
C LEU A 1143 -8.36 58.41 15.38
N ASP A 1144 -7.33 58.01 14.64
CA ASP A 1144 -6.04 58.70 14.68
C ASP A 1144 -6.06 60.09 14.02
N THR A 1145 -6.90 60.27 12.98
CA THR A 1145 -7.18 61.54 12.30
C THR A 1145 -8.07 62.50 13.09
N ASP A 1146 -8.95 61.99 13.97
CA ASP A 1146 -9.73 62.78 14.93
C ASP A 1146 -9.81 62.08 16.29
N LYS A 1147 -8.82 62.39 17.13
CA LYS A 1147 -8.71 61.89 18.51
C LYS A 1147 -9.71 62.53 19.48
N SER A 1148 -10.46 63.56 19.05
CA SER A 1148 -11.48 64.21 19.86
C SER A 1148 -12.86 63.54 19.75
N ARG A 1149 -13.05 62.73 18.70
CA ARG A 1149 -14.31 62.08 18.37
C ARG A 1149 -14.71 61.01 19.38
N THR A 1150 -15.89 61.16 19.98
CA THR A 1150 -16.58 60.07 20.68
C THR A 1150 -17.05 59.02 19.66
N ILE A 1151 -16.62 57.77 19.82
CA ILE A 1151 -16.95 56.64 18.93
C ILE A 1151 -17.56 55.52 19.79
N ALA A 1152 -18.77 55.07 19.44
CA ALA A 1152 -19.43 53.93 20.07
C ALA A 1152 -19.44 52.71 19.13
N PRO A 1153 -19.54 51.46 19.64
CA PRO A 1153 -19.52 50.25 18.80
C PRO A 1153 -20.59 50.20 17.70
N ARG A 1154 -21.73 50.88 17.91
CA ARG A 1154 -22.80 50.98 16.88
C ARG A 1154 -22.38 51.79 15.66
N ASP A 1155 -21.41 52.70 15.80
CA ASP A 1155 -20.90 53.60 14.76
C ASP A 1155 -19.79 52.92 13.92
N LEU A 1156 -19.41 51.69 14.32
CA LEU A 1156 -18.34 50.88 13.74
C LEU A 1156 -18.90 49.69 12.94
N GLN A 1157 -18.11 49.23 11.97
CA GLN A 1157 -18.40 48.05 11.15
C GLN A 1157 -17.13 47.21 10.95
N THR A 1158 -17.22 45.90 11.15
CA THR A 1158 -16.12 44.97 10.91
C THR A 1158 -16.06 44.59 9.43
N THR A 1159 -14.84 44.42 8.91
CA THR A 1159 -14.52 44.30 7.49
C THR A 1159 -13.56 43.14 7.23
N ASN A 1160 -13.24 42.86 5.97
CA ASN A 1160 -12.25 41.83 5.57
C ASN A 1160 -12.57 40.41 6.11
N HIS A 1161 -13.85 40.14 6.36
CA HIS A 1161 -14.36 38.80 6.64
C HIS A 1161 -14.09 37.90 5.44
N CYS A 1162 -13.38 36.79 5.65
CA CYS A 1162 -13.08 35.84 4.59
C CYS A 1162 -14.33 35.04 4.19
N THR A 1163 -14.28 34.33 3.05
CA THR A 1163 -15.42 33.51 2.62
C THR A 1163 -15.79 32.44 3.66
N HIS A 1164 -14.82 31.84 4.37
CA HIS A 1164 -15.06 30.92 5.49
C HIS A 1164 -15.75 31.54 6.73
N GLN A 1165 -15.66 32.86 6.90
CA GLN A 1165 -16.40 33.61 7.92
C GLN A 1165 -17.79 34.06 7.45
N LEU A 1166 -18.05 34.08 6.13
CA LEU A 1166 -19.31 34.52 5.51
C LEU A 1166 -20.37 33.40 5.44
N LYS A 1167 -20.48 32.58 6.48
CA LYS A 1167 -21.44 31.46 6.59
C LYS A 1167 -22.90 31.87 6.31
N LEU A 1168 -23.26 33.11 6.70
CA LEU A 1168 -24.52 33.77 6.37
C LEU A 1168 -24.81 33.83 4.86
N PHE A 1169 -23.79 34.10 4.03
CA PHE A 1169 -23.93 34.08 2.58
C PHE A 1169 -24.09 32.65 2.05
N GLU A 1170 -23.33 31.70 2.56
CA GLU A 1170 -23.42 30.29 2.15
C GLU A 1170 -24.82 29.73 2.43
N GLU A 1171 -25.31 29.83 3.67
CA GLU A 1171 -26.64 29.37 4.08
C GLU A 1171 -27.76 29.93 3.19
N VAL A 1172 -27.71 31.23 2.88
CA VAL A 1172 -28.78 31.90 2.12
C VAL A 1172 -28.61 31.76 0.61
N ALA A 1173 -27.39 31.65 0.07
CA ALA A 1173 -27.16 31.28 -1.33
C ALA A 1173 -27.70 29.86 -1.61
N GLN A 1174 -27.55 28.93 -0.67
CA GLN A 1174 -28.10 27.57 -0.77
C GLN A 1174 -29.64 27.52 -0.71
N ILE A 1175 -30.30 28.54 -0.14
CA ILE A 1175 -31.74 28.78 -0.25
C ILE A 1175 -32.07 29.39 -1.62
N GLY A 1176 -31.33 30.42 -2.05
CA GLY A 1176 -31.54 31.09 -3.34
C GLY A 1176 -31.36 30.20 -4.57
N LEU A 1177 -30.47 29.20 -4.48
CA LEU A 1177 -30.32 28.15 -5.50
C LEU A 1177 -31.46 27.11 -5.46
N ALA A 1178 -32.15 26.94 -4.33
CA ALA A 1178 -33.27 25.99 -4.23
C ALA A 1178 -34.57 26.51 -4.86
N TYR A 1179 -34.67 27.82 -5.14
CA TYR A 1179 -35.80 28.41 -5.87
C TYR A 1179 -35.92 27.84 -7.29
N SER A 1180 -37.11 28.03 -7.88
CA SER A 1180 -37.41 27.67 -9.26
C SER A 1180 -38.07 28.88 -9.96
N PRO A 1181 -37.39 29.55 -10.91
CA PRO A 1181 -35.96 29.38 -11.22
C PRO A 1181 -35.03 29.76 -10.03
N PRO A 1182 -33.79 29.27 -10.00
CA PRO A 1182 -32.80 29.70 -9.01
C PRO A 1182 -32.42 31.18 -9.18
N LEU A 1183 -31.93 31.82 -8.11
CA LEU A 1183 -31.38 33.18 -8.20
C LEU A 1183 -30.32 33.27 -9.29
N GLY A 1184 -30.40 34.31 -10.13
CA GLY A 1184 -29.38 34.60 -11.15
C GLY A 1184 -28.10 35.15 -10.56
N GLU A 1185 -27.02 35.16 -11.36
CA GLU A 1185 -25.69 35.64 -10.95
C GLU A 1185 -25.72 37.02 -10.25
N GLN A 1186 -26.37 38.01 -10.86
CA GLN A 1186 -26.42 39.37 -10.32
C GLN A 1186 -27.13 39.44 -8.96
N ALA A 1187 -28.16 38.62 -8.74
CA ALA A 1187 -28.82 38.50 -7.45
C ALA A 1187 -27.89 37.89 -6.39
N LEU A 1188 -27.11 36.86 -6.74
CA LEU A 1188 -26.15 36.25 -5.83
C LEU A 1188 -24.96 37.16 -5.52
N ARG A 1189 -24.51 38.00 -6.47
CA ARG A 1189 -23.51 39.06 -6.22
C ARG A 1189 -24.03 40.09 -5.21
N VAL A 1190 -25.22 40.66 -5.44
CA VAL A 1190 -25.86 41.62 -4.52
C VAL A 1190 -26.12 41.00 -3.14
N LEU A 1191 -26.57 39.75 -3.09
CA LEU A 1191 -26.77 39.02 -1.85
C LEU A 1191 -25.47 38.89 -1.06
N ARG A 1192 -24.33 38.56 -1.70
CA ARG A 1192 -23.03 38.48 -1.01
C ARG A 1192 -22.62 39.83 -0.42
N GLU A 1193 -22.72 40.92 -1.17
CA GLU A 1193 -22.37 42.26 -0.68
C GLU A 1193 -23.18 42.67 0.55
N GLN A 1194 -24.47 42.34 0.56
CA GLN A 1194 -25.34 42.64 1.70
C GLN A 1194 -25.10 41.68 2.87
N CYS A 1195 -24.79 40.40 2.63
CA CYS A 1195 -24.36 39.48 3.68
C CYS A 1195 -23.03 39.92 4.33
N VAL A 1196 -22.06 40.44 3.56
CA VAL A 1196 -20.83 41.05 4.10
C VAL A 1196 -21.17 42.24 5.01
N LYS A 1197 -22.04 43.15 4.55
CA LYS A 1197 -22.48 44.32 5.34
C LYS A 1197 -23.22 43.91 6.61
N LEU A 1198 -24.11 42.92 6.54
CA LEU A 1198 -24.85 42.37 7.68
C LEU A 1198 -23.91 41.67 8.67
N MET A 1199 -22.97 40.84 8.22
CA MET A 1199 -21.97 40.22 9.10
C MET A 1199 -21.17 41.28 9.85
N GLY A 1200 -20.73 42.33 9.14
CA GLY A 1200 -19.99 43.46 9.71
C GLY A 1200 -20.76 44.33 10.71
N ASP A 1201 -22.10 44.28 10.73
CA ASP A 1201 -22.92 45.15 11.57
C ASP A 1201 -22.96 44.67 13.03
N LEU A 1202 -22.36 45.46 13.92
CA LEU A 1202 -22.30 45.22 15.36
C LEU A 1202 -23.62 45.53 16.10
N SER A 1203 -24.64 46.04 15.41
CA SER A 1203 -25.95 46.34 16.02
C SER A 1203 -26.98 45.22 15.90
N LEU A 1204 -26.59 44.05 15.38
CA LEU A 1204 -27.47 42.91 15.09
C LEU A 1204 -26.88 41.58 15.58
N GLU A 1205 -27.73 40.72 16.11
CA GLU A 1205 -27.39 39.32 16.42
C GLU A 1205 -27.47 38.41 15.19
N TYR A 1206 -26.77 37.28 15.20
CA TYR A 1206 -26.73 36.36 14.04
C TYR A 1206 -28.13 35.92 13.52
N PRO A 1207 -29.13 35.58 14.37
CA PRO A 1207 -30.48 35.28 13.89
C PRO A 1207 -31.13 36.45 13.14
N ALA A 1208 -30.92 37.69 13.60
CA ALA A 1208 -31.45 38.89 12.94
C ALA A 1208 -30.70 39.20 11.63
N LYS A 1209 -29.42 38.86 11.52
CA LYS A 1209 -28.66 38.90 10.26
C LYS A 1209 -29.20 37.85 9.27
N LEU A 1210 -29.47 36.64 9.75
CA LEU A 1210 -29.98 35.52 8.95
C LEU A 1210 -31.38 35.80 8.36
N GLU A 1211 -32.34 36.27 9.17
CA GLU A 1211 -33.68 36.59 8.65
C GLU A 1211 -33.66 37.77 7.67
N LYS A 1212 -32.83 38.81 7.91
CA LYS A 1212 -32.64 39.90 6.94
C LYS A 1212 -32.05 39.42 5.62
N ALA A 1213 -31.07 38.51 5.65
CA ALA A 1213 -30.47 37.92 4.45
C ALA A 1213 -31.46 37.03 3.69
N LYS A 1214 -32.22 36.16 4.39
CA LYS A 1214 -33.30 35.34 3.80
C LYS A 1214 -34.35 36.21 3.11
N HIS A 1215 -34.83 37.26 3.78
CA HIS A 1215 -35.81 38.19 3.21
C HIS A 1215 -35.27 38.91 1.97
N LEU A 1216 -34.00 39.31 1.98
CA LEU A 1216 -33.34 39.87 0.80
C LEU A 1216 -33.24 38.86 -0.36
N ALA A 1217 -32.86 37.61 -0.10
CA ALA A 1217 -32.80 36.57 -1.12
C ALA A 1217 -34.19 36.28 -1.72
N TRP A 1218 -35.25 36.29 -0.90
CA TRP A 1218 -36.62 36.18 -1.36
C TRP A 1218 -37.02 37.38 -2.25
N LEU A 1219 -36.75 38.63 -1.84
CA LEU A 1219 -36.98 39.82 -2.69
C LEU A 1219 -36.25 39.73 -4.03
N LEU A 1220 -34.99 39.29 -4.01
CA LEU A 1220 -34.16 39.12 -5.21
C LEU A 1220 -34.62 37.97 -6.12
N SER A 1221 -35.51 37.09 -5.67
CA SER A 1221 -36.10 36.02 -6.48
C SER A 1221 -37.23 36.50 -7.40
N GLY A 1222 -37.85 37.65 -7.09
CA GLY A 1222 -39.03 38.15 -7.79
C GLY A 1222 -40.30 37.31 -7.62
N GLN A 1223 -40.32 36.31 -6.72
CA GLN A 1223 -41.50 35.46 -6.50
C GLN A 1223 -42.63 36.22 -5.78
N SER A 1224 -43.59 36.71 -6.57
CA SER A 1224 -44.82 37.32 -6.06
C SER A 1224 -45.77 36.27 -5.46
N HIS A 1225 -46.12 36.46 -4.19
CA HIS A 1225 -47.05 35.65 -3.38
C HIS A 1225 -46.62 34.20 -3.07
N TYR A 1226 -46.26 33.96 -1.81
CA TYR A 1226 -47.18 33.31 -0.86
C TYR A 1226 -46.84 33.78 0.57
N THR A 1227 -47.89 34.13 1.33
CA THR A 1227 -47.85 34.47 2.77
C THR A 1227 -48.70 33.46 3.53
#